data_AF-A0A2T5XUT1-F1
#
_entry.id   AF-A0A2T5XUT1-F1
#
_cell.length_a   1.000
_cell.length_b   1.000
_cell.length_c   1.000
_cell.angle_alpha   90.00
_cell.angle_beta   90.00
_cell.angle_gamma   90.00
#
_symmetry.space_group_name_H-M   'P 1'
#
loop_
_entity.id
_entity.type
_entity.pdbx_description
1 polymer ?
#
loop_
_entity_poly.entity_id
_entity_poly.type
_entity_poly.pdbx_seq_one_letter_code
_entity_poly.pdbx_strand_id
1 'polypeptide(L)'
;MDNKQYIREGQKVTFSAQLEKGDRRLTSWIVYEGNQCDDNHIVKEEKQIGTEFSHIFEKAGEYTIVSYGKRDEINKSTATQVQVGKPVLEGIECVERANTYFKNNVYIVKKGTKVTFRLKFKDDVLPTSDKLLHLVKVTPIGGTSSGKIIREGKENEYSYNATNRSSYTVIVKFGNRTFEFSMRVVENFEEEVKKFKESISKNSSAEITIIPEKVKFVRPNKSLKLKFNKKNSVLAEDTAIDTSTLIWKLNGKVLNAKGAQIEIPREIIANCKKDNNKVEVFKNSTDKKAVAFCEFSVAKNKVNKFDVSKRPVLAGKKVTFEVKDTKKEDDYMIFKDLDDFENIHWEVIKDEKTIGRGTGFKFDYTFKEGGKFQVKCYIFDEKGEVKEDVNVIQPKIFPETAQWIDKDGATGNILEKAGYYQKIYAFVKHQDLLGEKVIVDVYDDDKASADDWITSNYQLVENKENIYIPFVLTRDHKEKIKDSLSEEGKLFFKVKSVDSQFHIGNSEAELAKHLTIVPDSEIVDTYFCDEGDTVKYDIQELSTSIFLKIYAINMVSRKIRVCVLENVSDTTRQCMNWDSYYRKSLCQKEVAINDKGEAILPIDLTKFTQYNNGTIILSAVMIRSEYKLDGKDYTDYYRINAKIVLIKEPSLPHMEENFSPVKVRRIAIEKIKVQEKKEDDAVVVLTGETTSLGEISRGRGEYYMYKVNIYNGISYETYIKNKDVLEPTDTFELARDAWKIEDKKPRSDKRYGSRNETPPGTYWLSYKPEGYGKKKHRLKVSDNPKLDEIRGVDGVRQAIRIHSFSPHDAEGCLTTGGKKRPEDGSKSLEDQFIDKIPALKKKSIRFIIEPREAIEGMKTEKVISKENPEIRVYVTNKVFKGVENKKNK
;
A
#
# COMPACT_ATOMS: atom_id res chain seq x y z
N MET A 1 6.48 16.45 13.61
CA MET A 1 5.08 16.83 13.89
C MET A 1 5.00 17.06 15.38
N ASP A 2 4.60 18.24 15.81
CA ASP A 2 4.55 18.57 17.24
C ASP A 2 3.30 17.93 17.86
N ASN A 3 3.49 16.87 18.64
CA ASN A 3 2.41 16.14 19.33
C ASN A 3 1.92 16.92 20.56
N LYS A 4 1.43 18.15 20.36
CA LYS A 4 0.81 18.97 21.41
C LYS A 4 -0.68 18.62 21.55
N GLN A 5 -1.04 17.93 22.62
CA GLN A 5 -2.44 17.63 22.95
C GLN A 5 -3.09 18.82 23.66
N TYR A 6 -4.29 19.22 23.23
CA TYR A 6 -5.01 20.33 23.87
C TYR A 6 -5.89 19.83 25.01
N ILE A 7 -5.72 20.42 26.21
CA ILE A 7 -6.46 20.10 27.44
C ILE A 7 -7.13 21.39 27.96
N ARG A 8 -8.28 21.28 28.63
CA ARG A 8 -8.97 22.45 29.21
C ARG A 8 -8.38 22.79 30.58
N GLU A 9 -8.24 24.09 30.88
CA GLU A 9 -7.96 24.56 32.24
C GLU A 9 -9.05 24.04 33.21
N GLY A 10 -8.61 23.42 34.31
CA GLY A 10 -9.50 22.78 35.30
C GLY A 10 -10.06 21.40 34.91
N GLN A 11 -9.75 20.85 33.73
CA GLN A 11 -10.18 19.49 33.38
C GLN A 11 -9.25 18.44 34.02
N LYS A 12 -9.84 17.43 34.66
CA LYS A 12 -9.14 16.21 35.05
C LYS A 12 -8.88 15.36 33.80
N VAL A 13 -7.62 15.07 33.52
CA VAL A 13 -7.19 14.21 32.41
C VAL A 13 -6.32 13.08 32.95
N THR A 14 -6.55 11.86 32.47
CA THR A 14 -5.76 10.68 32.82
C THR A 14 -4.77 10.37 31.69
N PHE A 15 -3.50 10.32 32.05
CA PHE A 15 -2.41 9.84 31.21
C PHE A 15 -2.16 8.36 31.52
N SER A 16 -1.80 7.57 30.51
CA SER A 16 -1.52 6.14 30.65
C SER A 16 -0.16 5.80 30.06
N ALA A 17 0.68 5.10 30.82
CA ALA A 17 2.03 4.69 30.44
C ALA A 17 2.01 3.25 29.92
N GLN A 18 2.53 3.07 28.71
CA GLN A 18 2.75 1.74 28.13
C GLN A 18 4.20 1.33 28.39
N LEU A 19 4.42 0.42 29.34
CA LEU A 19 5.74 -0.14 29.60
C LEU A 19 6.00 -1.34 28.70
N GLU A 20 7.13 -1.32 28.01
CA GLU A 20 7.69 -2.49 27.33
C GLU A 20 8.22 -3.52 28.33
N LYS A 21 8.81 -3.06 29.45
CA LYS A 21 9.45 -3.89 30.50
C LYS A 21 9.36 -3.18 31.86
N GLY A 22 9.32 -3.96 32.96
CA GLY A 22 9.26 -3.47 34.35
C GLY A 22 7.90 -3.68 35.03
N ASP A 23 7.87 -3.60 36.37
CA ASP A 23 6.61 -3.70 37.13
C ASP A 23 5.79 -2.41 36.96
N ARG A 24 4.59 -2.57 36.39
CA ARG A 24 3.59 -1.52 36.18
C ARG A 24 3.31 -0.72 37.44
N ARG A 25 3.31 -1.35 38.63
CA ARG A 25 3.03 -0.72 39.93
C ARG A 25 4.10 0.30 40.34
N LEU A 26 5.34 0.13 39.88
CA LEU A 26 6.46 1.00 40.24
C LEU A 26 6.61 2.23 39.32
N THR A 27 5.67 2.42 38.39
CA THR A 27 5.67 3.58 37.48
C THR A 27 5.38 4.88 38.23
N SER A 28 6.23 5.87 37.98
CA SER A 28 6.20 7.22 38.55
C SER A 28 5.94 8.24 37.44
N TRP A 29 5.48 9.44 37.80
CA TRP A 29 5.06 10.48 36.86
C TRP A 29 5.57 11.86 37.26
N ILE A 30 5.93 12.69 36.28
CA ILE A 30 6.29 14.10 36.45
C ILE A 30 5.51 14.95 35.45
N VAL A 31 5.01 16.09 35.92
CA VAL A 31 4.46 17.19 35.12
C VAL A 31 5.43 18.37 35.21
N TYR A 32 5.95 18.80 34.06
CA TYR A 32 6.78 19.99 33.91
C TYR A 32 5.97 21.14 33.30
N GLU A 33 6.26 22.39 33.68
CA GLU A 33 5.78 23.60 33.02
C GLU A 33 6.66 23.94 31.82
N GLY A 34 6.05 24.20 30.67
CA GLY A 34 6.72 24.34 29.39
C GLY A 34 7.27 23.03 28.82
N ASN A 35 8.30 23.16 27.98
CA ASN A 35 8.94 22.05 27.27
C ASN A 35 10.29 21.63 27.89
N GLN A 36 10.69 22.25 29.00
CA GLN A 36 11.96 21.98 29.68
C GLN A 36 11.78 20.93 30.77
N CYS A 37 12.32 19.73 30.54
CA CYS A 37 12.32 18.65 31.52
C CYS A 37 13.55 18.76 32.43
N ASP A 38 13.52 19.70 33.37
CA ASP A 38 14.49 19.88 34.44
C ASP A 38 13.79 20.23 35.76
N ASP A 39 14.53 20.15 36.88
CA ASP A 39 13.95 20.23 38.22
C ASP A 39 13.33 21.59 38.57
N ASN A 40 13.75 22.68 37.90
CA ASN A 40 13.18 24.02 38.15
C ASN A 40 11.77 24.18 37.56
N HIS A 41 11.39 23.29 36.64
CA HIS A 41 10.12 23.35 35.92
C HIS A 41 9.10 22.31 36.42
N ILE A 42 9.40 21.52 37.45
CA ILE A 42 8.48 20.50 37.97
C ILE A 42 7.28 21.16 38.67
N VAL A 43 6.09 20.96 38.10
CA VAL A 43 4.79 21.35 38.68
C VAL A 43 4.31 20.29 39.66
N LYS A 44 4.47 19.01 39.30
CA LYS A 44 4.08 17.88 40.15
C LYS A 44 4.93 16.65 39.85
N GLU A 45 5.25 15.88 40.89
CA GLU A 45 5.82 14.54 40.78
C GLU A 45 5.04 13.58 41.69
N GLU A 46 4.74 12.38 41.19
CA GLU A 46 4.05 11.30 41.91
C GLU A 46 4.81 9.99 41.70
N LYS A 47 5.21 9.31 42.78
CA LYS A 47 6.13 8.16 42.71
C LYS A 47 5.40 6.85 42.94
N GLN A 48 5.66 5.86 42.07
CA GLN A 48 5.15 4.48 42.17
C GLN A 48 3.62 4.38 42.32
N ILE A 49 2.89 5.23 41.59
CA ILE A 49 1.41 5.27 41.60
C ILE A 49 0.77 4.35 40.55
N GLY A 50 1.59 3.76 39.65
CA GLY A 50 1.13 2.85 38.61
C GLY A 50 1.06 3.48 37.21
N THR A 51 0.55 2.71 36.26
CA THR A 51 0.54 3.06 34.84
C THR A 51 -0.51 4.08 34.44
N GLU A 52 -1.33 4.56 35.37
CA GLU A 52 -2.33 5.59 35.10
C GLU A 52 -2.16 6.75 36.09
N PHE A 53 -2.19 7.97 35.57
CA PHE A 53 -2.01 9.18 36.36
C PHE A 53 -3.03 10.23 35.92
N SER A 54 -3.94 10.60 36.83
CA SER A 54 -4.85 11.72 36.60
C SER A 54 -4.31 13.03 37.16
N HIS A 55 -4.31 14.08 36.35
CA HIS A 55 -3.98 15.43 36.77
C HIS A 55 -5.06 16.45 36.38
N ILE A 56 -5.17 17.53 37.14
CA ILE A 56 -6.00 18.70 36.82
C ILE A 56 -5.04 19.87 36.62
N PHE A 57 -5.02 20.44 35.43
CA PHE A 57 -4.18 21.59 35.12
C PHE A 57 -4.93 22.88 35.45
N GLU A 58 -4.60 23.49 36.58
CA GLU A 58 -5.32 24.68 37.09
C GLU A 58 -4.94 26.00 36.38
N LYS A 59 -3.92 25.99 35.52
CA LYS A 59 -3.45 27.16 34.77
C LYS A 59 -3.31 26.82 33.28
N ALA A 60 -3.69 27.76 32.40
CA ALA A 60 -3.34 27.70 30.99
C ALA A 60 -1.84 27.91 30.79
N GLY A 61 -1.25 27.06 29.94
CA GLY A 61 0.20 27.01 29.71
C GLY A 61 0.56 25.80 28.82
N GLU A 62 1.80 25.76 28.35
CA GLU A 62 2.37 24.51 27.83
C GLU A 62 2.86 23.68 29.02
N TYR A 63 2.70 22.36 28.96
CA TYR A 63 3.15 21.41 29.99
C TYR A 63 3.72 20.16 29.32
N THR A 64 4.69 19.51 29.96
CA THR A 64 5.27 18.25 29.50
C THR A 64 5.11 17.18 30.57
N ILE A 65 4.47 16.06 30.21
CA ILE A 65 4.15 14.96 31.12
C ILE A 65 5.03 13.76 30.78
N VAL A 66 5.69 13.19 31.78
CA VAL A 66 6.66 12.10 31.64
C VAL A 66 6.35 11.00 32.65
N SER A 67 6.29 9.75 32.19
CA SER A 67 6.29 8.56 33.06
C SER A 67 7.68 7.95 33.14
N TYR A 68 8.06 7.38 34.29
CA TYR A 68 9.38 6.80 34.51
C TYR A 68 9.39 5.65 35.52
N GLY A 69 10.35 4.73 35.38
CA GLY A 69 10.65 3.70 36.39
C GLY A 69 11.75 4.13 37.37
N LYS A 70 12.84 4.69 36.85
CA LYS A 70 13.88 5.42 37.61
C LYS A 70 14.09 6.81 37.00
N ARG A 71 14.35 7.81 37.84
CA ARG A 71 14.40 9.22 37.42
C ARG A 71 15.60 9.52 36.51
N ASP A 72 16.73 8.88 36.77
CA ASP A 72 17.97 9.08 36.01
C ASP A 72 17.91 8.41 34.61
N GLU A 73 16.94 7.51 34.40
CA GLU A 73 16.70 6.79 33.15
C GLU A 73 15.51 7.39 32.35
N ILE A 74 15.10 8.64 32.66
CA ILE A 74 14.00 9.32 31.97
C ILE A 74 14.30 9.49 30.47
N ASN A 75 13.55 8.78 29.64
CA ASN A 75 13.56 9.01 28.20
C ASN A 75 12.70 10.22 27.84
N LYS A 76 13.34 11.35 27.52
CA LYS A 76 12.65 12.59 27.13
C LYS A 76 11.92 12.48 25.78
N SER A 77 12.20 11.46 24.94
CA SER A 77 11.48 11.28 23.66
C SER A 77 10.09 10.67 23.80
N THR A 78 9.77 10.05 24.94
CA THR A 78 8.42 9.52 25.25
C THR A 78 7.56 10.51 26.05
N ALA A 79 8.01 11.76 26.18
CA ALA A 79 7.28 12.81 26.88
C ALA A 79 6.05 13.27 26.09
N THR A 80 4.92 13.45 26.77
CA THR A 80 3.70 14.00 26.17
C THR A 80 3.67 15.51 26.38
N GLN A 81 3.66 16.28 25.28
CA GLN A 81 3.44 17.72 25.34
C GLN A 81 1.94 18.04 25.33
N VAL A 82 1.54 18.95 26.20
CA VAL A 82 0.17 19.40 26.39
C VAL A 82 0.12 20.92 26.28
N GLN A 83 -0.89 21.44 25.60
CA GLN A 83 -1.30 22.83 25.67
C GLN A 83 -2.59 22.92 26.47
N VAL A 84 -2.54 23.52 27.67
CA VAL A 84 -3.72 23.80 28.48
C VAL A 84 -4.30 25.14 28.07
N GLY A 85 -5.61 25.21 27.82
CA GLY A 85 -6.30 26.41 27.34
C GLY A 85 -7.68 26.62 27.97
N LYS A 86 -8.13 27.87 27.93
CA LYS A 86 -9.49 28.27 28.35
C LYS A 86 -10.49 28.01 27.21
N PRO A 87 -11.75 27.64 27.49
CA PRO A 87 -12.80 27.60 26.46
C PRO A 87 -12.94 28.98 25.79
N VAL A 88 -12.93 29.01 24.46
CA VAL A 88 -13.03 30.26 23.69
C VAL A 88 -14.35 30.27 22.93
N LEU A 89 -15.24 31.21 23.25
CA LEU A 89 -16.45 31.43 22.45
C LEU A 89 -16.05 31.98 21.07
N GLU A 90 -16.38 31.24 20.02
CA GLU A 90 -16.12 31.60 18.62
C GLU A 90 -17.32 32.28 17.96
N GLY A 91 -18.54 31.94 18.37
CA GLY A 91 -19.73 32.60 17.87
C GLY A 91 -21.04 32.00 18.36
N ILE A 92 -22.11 32.36 17.67
CA ILE A 92 -23.48 31.94 17.95
C ILE A 92 -24.19 31.69 16.62
N GLU A 93 -25.03 30.66 16.55
CA GLU A 93 -25.87 30.38 15.39
C GLU A 93 -27.33 30.20 15.78
N CYS A 94 -28.26 30.51 14.87
CA CYS A 94 -29.66 30.15 15.03
C CYS A 94 -29.89 28.73 14.47
N VAL A 95 -30.32 27.82 15.34
CA VAL A 95 -30.57 26.41 15.03
C VAL A 95 -31.81 26.27 14.15
N GLU A 96 -32.87 27.04 14.46
CA GLU A 96 -34.15 26.97 13.77
C GLU A 96 -34.28 28.10 12.74
N ARG A 97 -34.33 27.73 11.45
CA ARG A 97 -34.29 28.68 10.32
C ARG A 97 -35.66 28.99 9.71
N ALA A 98 -36.72 28.31 10.16
CA ALA A 98 -38.07 28.59 9.71
C ALA A 98 -38.53 29.95 10.25
N ASN A 99 -39.08 30.80 9.38
CA ASN A 99 -39.58 32.15 9.75
C ASN A 99 -38.51 33.10 10.37
N THR A 100 -37.22 32.82 10.18
CA THR A 100 -36.10 33.69 10.58
C THR A 100 -35.22 34.03 9.37
N TYR A 101 -34.67 35.24 9.35
CA TYR A 101 -33.74 35.71 8.32
C TYR A 101 -32.63 36.52 8.96
N PHE A 102 -31.38 36.09 8.79
CA PHE A 102 -30.22 36.79 9.35
C PHE A 102 -29.43 37.48 8.26
N LYS A 103 -29.20 38.79 8.41
CA LYS A 103 -28.24 39.52 7.58
C LYS A 103 -27.73 40.80 8.27
N ASN A 104 -26.48 41.18 7.99
CA ASN A 104 -25.82 42.39 8.53
C ASN A 104 -25.94 42.53 10.06
N ASN A 105 -25.75 41.42 10.78
CA ASN A 105 -25.86 41.35 12.24
C ASN A 105 -27.27 41.68 12.80
N VAL A 106 -28.31 41.52 11.96
CA VAL A 106 -29.73 41.66 12.32
C VAL A 106 -30.50 40.39 11.97
N TYR A 107 -31.18 39.80 12.96
CA TYR A 107 -32.21 38.78 12.77
C TYR A 107 -33.57 39.43 12.54
N ILE A 108 -34.19 39.21 11.39
CA ILE A 108 -35.63 39.43 11.19
C ILE A 108 -36.34 38.14 11.58
N VAL A 109 -37.39 38.25 12.38
CA VAL A 109 -38.14 37.11 12.93
C VAL A 109 -39.63 37.36 12.77
N LYS A 110 -40.37 36.39 12.23
CA LYS A 110 -41.85 36.47 12.18
C LYS A 110 -42.43 36.41 13.59
N LYS A 111 -43.35 37.31 13.92
CA LYS A 111 -44.09 37.32 15.18
C LYS A 111 -44.72 35.95 15.45
N GLY A 112 -44.55 35.44 16.67
CA GLY A 112 -45.00 34.11 17.10
C GLY A 112 -43.96 32.99 16.93
N THR A 113 -42.80 33.24 16.31
CA THR A 113 -41.74 32.22 16.14
C THR A 113 -40.96 32.01 17.45
N LYS A 114 -40.66 30.75 17.81
CA LYS A 114 -39.64 30.40 18.81
C LYS A 114 -38.28 30.36 18.10
N VAL A 115 -37.32 31.13 18.59
CA VAL A 115 -35.98 31.28 17.97
C VAL A 115 -34.95 30.70 18.91
N THR A 116 -34.24 29.66 18.47
CA THR A 116 -33.26 28.94 19.29
C THR A 116 -31.85 29.25 18.82
N PHE A 117 -31.03 29.83 19.70
CA PHE A 117 -29.62 30.14 19.45
C PHE A 117 -28.70 29.13 20.14
N ARG A 118 -27.66 28.66 19.45
CA ARG A 118 -26.63 27.75 19.97
C ARG A 118 -25.27 28.43 19.99
N LEU A 119 -24.55 28.33 21.11
CA LEU A 119 -23.20 28.86 21.26
C LEU A 119 -22.16 27.90 20.67
N LYS A 120 -21.22 28.43 19.88
CA LYS A 120 -20.07 27.71 19.33
C LYS A 120 -18.80 28.06 20.09
N PHE A 121 -18.13 27.03 20.59
CA PHE A 121 -16.85 27.13 21.25
C PHE A 121 -15.77 26.49 20.39
N LYS A 122 -14.57 27.06 20.43
CA LYS A 122 -13.42 26.55 19.72
C LYS A 122 -13.17 25.09 20.11
N ASP A 123 -12.89 24.25 19.12
CA ASP A 123 -12.62 22.81 19.26
C ASP A 123 -13.75 22.06 20.02
N ASP A 124 -14.99 22.55 19.93
CA ASP A 124 -16.21 22.08 20.64
C ASP A 124 -16.08 22.00 22.17
N VAL A 125 -15.18 22.82 22.73
CA VAL A 125 -14.88 22.85 24.17
C VAL A 125 -15.97 23.61 24.96
N LEU A 126 -16.98 22.88 25.43
CA LEU A 126 -18.04 23.43 26.30
C LEU A 126 -17.52 23.83 27.70
N PRO A 127 -18.05 24.92 28.30
CA PRO A 127 -17.74 25.34 29.67
C PRO A 127 -18.47 24.50 30.73
N THR A 128 -17.80 24.18 31.83
CA THR A 128 -18.25 23.25 32.87
C THR A 128 -18.97 23.86 34.08
N SER A 129 -19.35 25.15 34.06
CA SER A 129 -19.97 25.81 35.23
C SER A 129 -21.18 26.68 34.91
N ASP A 130 -22.31 26.37 35.55
CA ASP A 130 -23.53 27.20 35.62
C ASP A 130 -23.26 28.65 36.10
N LYS A 131 -22.18 28.88 36.85
CA LYS A 131 -21.85 30.23 37.36
C LYS A 131 -21.28 31.18 36.28
N LEU A 132 -20.92 30.66 35.10
CA LEU A 132 -20.54 31.48 33.94
C LEU A 132 -21.72 31.76 33.00
N LEU A 133 -22.91 31.18 33.27
CA LEU A 133 -24.04 31.12 32.34
C LEU A 133 -25.06 32.28 32.48
N HIS A 134 -24.56 33.52 32.55
CA HIS A 134 -25.37 34.75 32.32
C HIS A 134 -25.52 35.08 30.83
N LEU A 135 -25.58 34.05 29.99
CA LEU A 135 -24.88 34.05 28.71
C LEU A 135 -25.66 34.58 27.50
N VAL A 136 -26.99 34.69 27.57
CA VAL A 136 -27.80 35.35 26.51
C VAL A 136 -28.89 36.22 27.14
N LYS A 137 -28.81 37.52 26.93
CA LYS A 137 -29.77 38.54 27.39
C LYS A 137 -30.42 39.21 26.19
N VAL A 138 -31.76 39.27 26.16
CA VAL A 138 -32.51 39.99 25.12
C VAL A 138 -33.13 41.24 25.72
N THR A 139 -32.69 42.39 25.23
CA THR A 139 -33.08 43.72 25.73
C THR A 139 -33.86 44.47 24.66
N PRO A 140 -35.09 44.96 24.93
CA PRO A 140 -35.83 45.74 23.94
C PRO A 140 -35.16 47.08 23.69
N ILE A 141 -35.04 47.47 22.41
CA ILE A 141 -34.45 48.74 21.99
C ILE A 141 -35.47 49.85 22.26
N GLY A 142 -35.11 50.79 23.14
CA GLY A 142 -35.96 51.93 23.51
C GLY A 142 -36.83 51.72 24.76
N GLY A 143 -36.69 50.61 25.49
CA GLY A 143 -37.38 50.37 26.75
C GLY A 143 -36.48 50.57 27.98
N THR A 144 -37.04 51.04 29.10
CA THR A 144 -36.35 51.15 30.40
C THR A 144 -36.21 49.83 31.16
N SER A 145 -36.70 48.72 30.61
CA SER A 145 -36.68 47.42 31.28
C SER A 145 -35.31 46.75 31.18
N SER A 146 -34.81 46.27 32.32
CA SER A 146 -33.64 45.39 32.38
C SER A 146 -33.92 44.12 31.56
N GLY A 147 -33.24 43.98 30.41
CA GLY A 147 -33.51 42.91 29.44
C GLY A 147 -33.59 41.50 30.03
N LYS A 148 -34.44 40.66 29.45
CA LYS A 148 -34.75 39.32 29.96
C LYS A 148 -33.59 38.38 29.67
N ILE A 149 -33.01 37.77 30.71
CA ILE A 149 -32.15 36.59 30.57
C ILE A 149 -33.05 35.44 30.16
N ILE A 150 -32.61 34.64 29.19
CA ILE A 150 -33.41 33.52 28.66
C ILE A 150 -32.62 32.24 28.83
N ARG A 151 -33.29 31.16 29.26
CA ARG A 151 -32.74 29.80 29.34
C ARG A 151 -33.89 28.81 29.14
N GLU A 152 -33.84 28.07 28.04
CA GLU A 152 -34.76 26.97 27.73
C GLU A 152 -34.11 26.14 26.61
N GLY A 153 -33.43 25.05 26.96
CA GLY A 153 -32.62 24.24 26.05
C GLY A 153 -31.61 23.33 26.77
N LYS A 154 -30.92 22.48 25.99
CA LYS A 154 -29.74 21.72 26.46
C LYS A 154 -28.53 22.64 26.65
N GLU A 155 -27.43 22.11 27.19
CA GLU A 155 -26.28 22.81 27.81
C GLU A 155 -25.73 24.09 27.12
N ASN A 156 -25.87 24.25 25.80
CA ASN A 156 -25.43 25.44 25.05
C ASN A 156 -26.50 26.11 24.17
N GLU A 157 -27.80 25.83 24.39
CA GLU A 157 -28.92 26.32 23.57
C GLU A 157 -29.89 27.25 24.33
N TYR A 158 -30.37 28.29 23.66
CA TYR A 158 -31.13 29.41 24.23
C TYR A 158 -32.32 29.78 23.34
N SER A 159 -33.54 29.48 23.78
CA SER A 159 -34.77 29.78 23.03
C SER A 159 -35.44 31.09 23.46
N TYR A 160 -35.87 31.92 22.50
CA TYR A 160 -36.70 33.11 22.71
C TYR A 160 -38.03 33.03 21.95
N ASN A 161 -39.14 33.34 22.61
CA ASN A 161 -40.45 33.43 21.95
C ASN A 161 -40.69 34.88 21.46
N ALA A 162 -40.69 35.08 20.14
CA ALA A 162 -40.82 36.39 19.50
C ALA A 162 -42.28 36.89 19.44
N THR A 163 -42.88 37.17 20.59
CA THR A 163 -44.32 37.50 20.71
C THR A 163 -44.68 38.95 20.36
N ASN A 164 -43.82 39.91 20.75
CA ASN A 164 -44.10 41.34 20.60
C ASN A 164 -43.31 41.95 19.44
N ARG A 165 -44.02 42.69 18.56
CA ARG A 165 -43.45 43.45 17.44
C ARG A 165 -42.59 44.60 17.98
N SER A 166 -41.28 44.35 18.07
CA SER A 166 -40.29 45.32 18.53
C SER A 166 -38.91 44.97 17.97
N SER A 167 -37.95 45.86 18.15
CA SER A 167 -36.53 45.58 17.94
C SER A 167 -35.85 45.33 19.28
N TYR A 168 -34.94 44.37 19.33
CA TYR A 168 -34.23 43.93 20.52
C TYR A 168 -32.73 43.85 20.22
N THR A 169 -31.89 44.07 21.21
CA THR A 169 -30.47 43.68 21.18
C THR A 169 -30.35 42.36 21.92
N VAL A 170 -29.80 41.35 21.23
CA VAL A 170 -29.37 40.09 21.82
C VAL A 170 -27.90 40.24 22.19
N ILE A 171 -27.59 40.10 23.47
CA ILE A 171 -26.26 40.29 24.04
C ILE A 171 -25.80 38.96 24.62
N VAL A 172 -24.65 38.49 24.16
CA VAL A 172 -24.05 37.21 24.53
C VAL A 172 -22.71 37.47 25.20
N LYS A 173 -22.48 37.06 26.46
CA LYS A 173 -21.26 37.40 27.21
C LYS A 173 -20.53 36.17 27.78
N PHE A 174 -19.38 35.83 27.21
CA PHE A 174 -18.49 34.78 27.69
C PHE A 174 -17.13 35.34 28.12
N GLY A 175 -16.89 35.44 29.43
CA GLY A 175 -15.70 36.10 29.96
C GLY A 175 -15.59 37.54 29.42
N ASN A 176 -14.45 37.87 28.79
CA ASN A 176 -14.22 39.18 28.18
C ASN A 176 -14.84 39.33 26.78
N ARG A 177 -15.36 38.25 26.16
CA ARG A 177 -15.97 38.31 24.82
C ARG A 177 -17.46 38.60 24.93
N THR A 178 -17.88 39.67 24.24
CA THR A 178 -19.30 39.99 24.04
C THR A 178 -19.63 39.91 22.56
N PHE A 179 -20.65 39.13 22.19
CA PHE A 179 -21.27 39.19 20.87
C PHE A 179 -22.62 39.90 21.01
N GLU A 180 -22.85 40.95 20.23
CA GLU A 180 -24.12 41.66 20.21
C GLU A 180 -24.68 41.66 18.78
N PHE A 181 -25.96 41.37 18.64
CA PHE A 181 -26.67 41.43 17.37
C PHE A 181 -28.09 41.94 17.59
N SER A 182 -28.68 42.58 16.59
CA SER A 182 -30.07 43.03 16.68
C SER A 182 -31.03 41.92 16.26
N MET A 183 -32.24 41.95 16.81
CA MET A 183 -33.35 41.09 16.41
C MET A 183 -34.61 41.95 16.27
N ARG A 184 -35.21 41.98 15.09
CA ARG A 184 -36.47 42.69 14.82
C ARG A 184 -37.59 41.69 14.59
N VAL A 185 -38.61 41.77 15.42
CA VAL A 185 -39.82 40.93 15.32
C VAL A 185 -40.86 41.67 14.48
N VAL A 186 -41.32 41.02 13.41
CA VAL A 186 -42.18 41.62 12.37
C VAL A 186 -43.38 40.72 12.06
N GLU A 187 -44.50 41.32 11.61
CA GLU A 187 -45.69 40.57 11.18
C GLU A 187 -45.58 40.20 9.69
N ASN A 188 -45.35 41.19 8.82
CA ASN A 188 -45.15 41.01 7.38
C ASN A 188 -43.71 40.55 7.06
N PHE A 189 -43.35 39.34 7.49
CA PHE A 189 -41.99 38.79 7.39
C PHE A 189 -41.43 38.82 5.96
N GLU A 190 -42.19 38.38 4.95
CA GLU A 190 -41.70 38.36 3.56
C GLU A 190 -41.43 39.76 3.00
N GLU A 191 -42.29 40.74 3.28
CA GLU A 191 -42.11 42.13 2.85
C GLU A 191 -40.93 42.81 3.55
N GLU A 192 -40.77 42.62 4.86
CA GLU A 192 -39.64 43.20 5.60
C GLU A 192 -38.31 42.56 5.18
N VAL A 193 -38.28 41.24 4.93
CA VAL A 193 -37.11 40.57 4.35
C VAL A 193 -36.81 41.09 2.93
N LYS A 194 -37.83 41.38 2.12
CA LYS A 194 -37.66 42.01 0.80
C LYS A 194 -37.08 43.42 0.92
N LYS A 195 -37.66 44.29 1.76
CA LYS A 195 -37.12 45.63 2.05
C LYS A 195 -35.70 45.61 2.60
N PHE A 196 -35.34 44.60 3.41
CA PHE A 196 -33.97 44.47 3.94
C PHE A 196 -32.97 44.02 2.87
N LYS A 197 -33.37 43.10 1.98
CA LYS A 197 -32.59 42.77 0.77
C LYS A 197 -32.40 43.98 -0.14
N GLU A 198 -33.43 44.84 -0.25
CA GLU A 198 -33.41 46.08 -1.03
C GLU A 198 -32.65 47.24 -0.34
N SER A 199 -32.57 47.29 0.99
CA SER A 199 -31.84 48.35 1.72
C SER A 199 -30.32 48.09 1.79
N ILE A 200 -29.91 46.82 1.89
CA ILE A 200 -28.50 46.41 1.83
C ILE A 200 -27.85 46.74 0.47
N SER A 201 -28.70 46.95 -0.54
CA SER A 201 -28.33 47.42 -1.87
C SER A 201 -27.59 48.79 -1.88
N LYS A 202 -27.50 49.49 -0.74
CA LYS A 202 -26.74 50.75 -0.58
C LYS A 202 -25.41 50.66 0.21
N ASN A 203 -25.12 49.60 0.96
CA ASN A 203 -23.97 49.58 1.88
C ASN A 203 -22.97 48.47 1.58
N SER A 204 -22.14 48.70 0.56
CA SER A 204 -20.77 48.18 0.44
C SER A 204 -20.17 48.80 -0.82
N SER A 205 -19.53 49.96 -0.65
CA SER A 205 -18.72 50.56 -1.70
C SER A 205 -17.33 49.92 -1.70
N ALA A 206 -16.78 49.60 -2.87
CA ALA A 206 -15.35 49.33 -2.98
C ALA A 206 -14.63 50.68 -2.80
N GLU A 207 -14.13 50.95 -1.59
CA GLU A 207 -13.34 52.15 -1.31
C GLU A 207 -11.92 52.00 -1.85
N ILE A 208 -11.76 52.34 -3.13
CA ILE A 208 -10.45 52.56 -3.74
C ILE A 208 -10.08 54.03 -3.50
N THR A 209 -9.54 54.29 -2.30
CA THR A 209 -9.32 55.63 -1.74
C THR A 209 -8.24 56.45 -2.46
N ILE A 210 -7.57 55.87 -3.47
CA ILE A 210 -6.52 56.46 -4.30
C ILE A 210 -6.63 55.79 -5.69
N ILE A 211 -6.71 56.53 -6.80
CA ILE A 211 -6.59 55.94 -8.15
C ILE A 211 -5.26 55.15 -8.23
N PRO A 212 -5.26 53.81 -8.37
CA PRO A 212 -4.04 53.05 -8.65
C PRO A 212 -3.70 53.14 -10.15
N GLU A 213 -2.48 52.75 -10.55
CA GLU A 213 -2.15 52.67 -11.99
C GLU A 213 -3.07 51.72 -12.76
N LYS A 214 -3.61 50.67 -12.10
CA LYS A 214 -4.64 49.77 -12.63
C LYS A 214 -5.58 49.29 -11.53
N VAL A 215 -6.89 49.26 -11.79
CA VAL A 215 -7.89 48.52 -10.98
C VAL A 215 -8.29 47.30 -11.78
N LYS A 216 -7.74 46.12 -11.46
CA LYS A 216 -7.87 44.96 -12.37
C LYS A 216 -9.33 44.51 -12.57
N PHE A 217 -10.06 44.33 -11.48
CA PHE A 217 -11.45 43.86 -11.49
C PHE A 217 -12.35 44.66 -10.56
N VAL A 218 -13.58 44.91 -11.00
CA VAL A 218 -14.66 45.54 -10.22
C VAL A 218 -15.88 44.62 -10.22
N ARG A 219 -16.52 44.47 -9.06
CA ARG A 219 -17.75 43.68 -8.91
C ARG A 219 -18.95 44.42 -9.52
N PRO A 220 -19.82 43.79 -10.34
CA PRO A 220 -20.93 44.46 -11.03
C PRO A 220 -22.00 45.04 -10.10
N ASN A 221 -22.06 44.59 -8.84
CA ASN A 221 -23.05 45.01 -7.85
C ASN A 221 -22.51 46.04 -6.83
N LYS A 222 -21.25 46.48 -6.95
CA LYS A 222 -20.61 47.46 -6.06
C LYS A 222 -20.49 48.81 -6.75
N SER A 223 -20.52 49.89 -5.97
CA SER A 223 -20.05 51.20 -6.44
C SER A 223 -18.53 51.24 -6.45
N LEU A 224 -17.98 52.01 -7.39
CA LEU A 224 -16.55 52.26 -7.51
C LEU A 224 -16.26 53.68 -7.05
N LYS A 225 -15.69 53.83 -5.86
CA LYS A 225 -15.16 55.11 -5.37
C LYS A 225 -13.73 55.30 -5.89
N LEU A 226 -13.43 56.49 -6.41
CA LEU A 226 -12.11 56.88 -6.88
C LEU A 226 -11.76 58.27 -6.35
N LYS A 227 -10.50 58.47 -5.97
CA LYS A 227 -9.96 59.76 -5.53
C LYS A 227 -8.71 60.11 -6.33
N PHE A 228 -8.74 61.29 -6.94
CA PHE A 228 -7.61 61.82 -7.70
C PHE A 228 -6.39 62.02 -6.80
N ASN A 229 -5.23 61.57 -7.26
CA ASN A 229 -3.94 61.73 -6.60
C ASN A 229 -2.98 62.42 -7.57
N LYS A 230 -2.44 63.57 -7.17
CA LYS A 230 -1.50 64.36 -8.01
C LYS A 230 -0.26 63.55 -8.41
N LYS A 231 0.20 62.60 -7.57
CA LYS A 231 1.34 61.73 -7.88
C LYS A 231 1.13 60.82 -9.09
N ASN A 232 -0.14 60.53 -9.44
CA ASN A 232 -0.50 59.65 -10.55
C ASN A 232 -1.01 60.48 -11.75
N SER A 233 -0.60 61.74 -11.83
CA SER A 233 -0.97 62.64 -12.92
C SER A 233 0.01 62.55 -14.09
N VAL A 234 -0.50 62.65 -15.31
CA VAL A 234 0.31 62.69 -16.56
C VAL A 234 0.86 64.10 -16.85
N LEU A 235 0.92 64.96 -15.83
CA LEU A 235 1.35 66.36 -15.90
C LEU A 235 2.64 66.54 -15.07
N ALA A 236 3.46 67.53 -15.44
CA ALA A 236 4.67 67.88 -14.68
C ALA A 236 4.34 68.30 -13.24
N GLU A 237 5.21 67.97 -12.29
CA GLU A 237 4.97 68.09 -10.84
C GLU A 237 4.57 69.51 -10.40
N ASP A 238 5.13 70.55 -11.03
CA ASP A 238 4.86 71.96 -10.70
C ASP A 238 3.49 72.47 -11.19
N THR A 239 2.71 71.66 -11.89
CA THR A 239 1.40 72.09 -12.42
C THR A 239 0.40 72.31 -11.28
N ALA A 240 -0.12 73.53 -11.17
CA ALA A 240 -1.25 73.83 -10.29
C ALA A 240 -2.55 73.19 -10.83
N ILE A 241 -3.14 72.30 -10.04
CA ILE A 241 -4.41 71.63 -10.31
C ILE A 241 -5.38 72.03 -9.20
N ASP A 242 -6.38 72.82 -9.54
CA ASP A 242 -7.54 73.01 -8.67
C ASP A 242 -8.36 71.71 -8.68
N THR A 243 -8.39 71.02 -7.54
CA THR A 243 -9.11 69.75 -7.43
C THR A 243 -10.62 69.91 -7.44
N SER A 244 -11.16 71.12 -7.25
CA SER A 244 -12.61 71.39 -7.26
C SER A 244 -13.22 71.40 -8.66
N THR A 245 -12.42 71.76 -9.69
CA THR A 245 -12.89 71.86 -11.09
C THR A 245 -12.83 70.56 -11.87
N LEU A 246 -12.24 69.50 -11.30
CA LEU A 246 -12.01 68.23 -11.97
C LEU A 246 -13.31 67.59 -12.48
N ILE A 247 -13.26 67.07 -13.71
CA ILE A 247 -14.37 66.39 -14.36
C ILE A 247 -13.97 64.96 -14.69
N TRP A 248 -14.85 64.02 -14.38
CA TRP A 248 -14.63 62.60 -14.60
C TRP A 248 -15.44 62.11 -15.81
N LYS A 249 -14.81 61.29 -16.67
CA LYS A 249 -15.47 60.60 -17.77
C LYS A 249 -15.29 59.08 -17.60
N LEU A 250 -16.32 58.32 -17.91
CA LEU A 250 -16.28 56.85 -18.01
C LEU A 250 -16.56 56.47 -19.46
N ASN A 251 -15.62 55.77 -20.10
CA ASN A 251 -15.72 55.37 -21.50
C ASN A 251 -16.11 56.54 -22.43
N GLY A 252 -15.50 57.71 -22.21
CA GLY A 252 -15.76 58.96 -22.93
C GLY A 252 -17.01 59.76 -22.50
N LYS A 253 -17.93 59.19 -21.72
CA LYS A 253 -19.13 59.89 -21.22
C LYS A 253 -18.84 60.63 -19.92
N VAL A 254 -19.23 61.91 -19.84
CA VAL A 254 -19.11 62.73 -18.62
C VAL A 254 -20.02 62.19 -17.51
N LEU A 255 -19.50 62.12 -16.29
CA LEU A 255 -20.24 61.73 -15.09
C LEU A 255 -20.75 62.98 -14.35
N ASN A 256 -21.92 62.89 -13.70
CA ASN A 256 -22.62 64.02 -13.07
C ASN A 256 -22.02 64.48 -11.71
N ALA A 257 -20.72 64.29 -11.50
CA ALA A 257 -20.01 64.72 -10.30
C ALA A 257 -18.68 65.41 -10.67
N LYS A 258 -18.35 66.46 -9.92
CA LYS A 258 -17.11 67.24 -10.05
C LYS A 258 -16.31 67.19 -8.75
N GLY A 259 -15.00 67.39 -8.85
CA GLY A 259 -14.12 67.52 -7.70
C GLY A 259 -13.09 66.39 -7.56
N ALA A 260 -12.37 66.40 -6.43
CA ALA A 260 -11.24 65.52 -6.13
C ALA A 260 -11.57 64.03 -6.06
N GLN A 261 -12.85 63.67 -5.95
CA GLN A 261 -13.32 62.30 -5.77
C GLN A 261 -14.64 62.10 -6.51
N ILE A 262 -14.89 60.85 -6.90
CA ILE A 262 -16.16 60.42 -7.47
C ILE A 262 -16.56 59.06 -6.91
N GLU A 263 -17.86 58.86 -6.72
CA GLU A 263 -18.45 57.54 -6.57
C GLU A 263 -19.24 57.23 -7.84
N ILE A 264 -18.80 56.21 -8.59
CA ILE A 264 -19.55 55.69 -9.74
C ILE A 264 -20.58 54.71 -9.19
N PRO A 265 -21.89 54.99 -9.29
CA PRO A 265 -22.93 54.10 -8.77
C PRO A 265 -22.87 52.74 -9.43
N ARG A 266 -23.21 51.70 -8.66
CA ARG A 266 -23.26 50.31 -9.13
C ARG A 266 -24.16 50.13 -10.36
N GLU A 267 -25.19 50.96 -10.54
CA GLU A 267 -26.09 50.94 -11.70
C GLU A 267 -25.36 51.32 -12.98
N ILE A 268 -24.30 52.13 -12.89
CA ILE A 268 -23.41 52.45 -14.00
C ILE A 268 -22.36 51.35 -14.19
N ILE A 269 -21.81 50.80 -13.10
CA ILE A 269 -20.85 49.68 -13.14
C ILE A 269 -21.47 48.41 -13.73
N ALA A 270 -22.72 48.09 -13.40
CA ALA A 270 -23.46 46.94 -13.94
C ALA A 270 -23.68 47.03 -15.47
N ASN A 271 -23.67 48.24 -16.03
CA ASN A 271 -23.82 48.51 -17.46
C ASN A 271 -22.47 48.72 -18.19
N CYS A 272 -21.35 48.58 -17.48
CA CYS A 272 -20.01 48.60 -18.09
C CYS A 272 -19.75 47.34 -18.91
N LYS A 273 -18.76 47.41 -19.81
CA LYS A 273 -18.32 46.22 -20.55
C LYS A 273 -17.66 45.22 -19.58
N LYS A 274 -17.64 43.94 -19.96
CA LYS A 274 -16.89 42.93 -19.20
C LYS A 274 -15.40 43.30 -19.08
N ASP A 275 -14.83 43.84 -20.16
CA ASP A 275 -13.41 44.21 -20.25
C ASP A 275 -13.22 45.59 -20.90
N ASN A 276 -12.05 46.19 -20.67
CA ASN A 276 -11.61 47.46 -21.26
C ASN A 276 -12.50 48.67 -20.94
N ASN A 277 -12.90 48.85 -19.69
CA ASN A 277 -13.50 50.11 -19.23
C ASN A 277 -12.40 51.07 -18.76
N LYS A 278 -12.59 52.36 -19.01
CA LYS A 278 -11.63 53.42 -18.66
C LYS A 278 -12.32 54.58 -17.97
N VAL A 279 -11.83 54.96 -16.81
CA VAL A 279 -12.15 56.22 -16.14
C VAL A 279 -11.05 57.23 -16.43
N GLU A 280 -11.42 58.43 -16.84
CA GLU A 280 -10.49 59.51 -17.23
C GLU A 280 -10.85 60.80 -16.48
N VAL A 281 -9.84 61.49 -15.96
CA VAL A 281 -9.97 62.75 -15.21
C VAL A 281 -9.49 63.91 -16.08
N PHE A 282 -10.22 65.02 -16.12
CA PHE A 282 -9.89 66.23 -16.87
C PHE A 282 -9.89 67.45 -15.93
N LYS A 283 -9.07 68.48 -16.20
CA LYS A 283 -8.98 69.68 -15.34
C LYS A 283 -10.19 70.60 -15.50
N ASN A 284 -10.80 70.64 -16.69
CA ASN A 284 -12.07 71.31 -16.98
C ASN A 284 -12.86 70.56 -18.10
N SER A 285 -13.97 71.14 -18.57
CA SER A 285 -14.83 70.55 -19.61
C SER A 285 -14.33 70.71 -21.06
N THR A 286 -13.40 71.63 -21.31
CA THR A 286 -12.86 71.96 -22.64
C THR A 286 -11.53 71.26 -22.94
N ASP A 287 -10.85 70.71 -21.93
CA ASP A 287 -9.59 70.00 -22.07
C ASP A 287 -9.71 68.72 -22.92
N LYS A 288 -8.79 68.57 -23.89
CA LYS A 288 -8.69 67.39 -24.77
C LYS A 288 -7.80 66.27 -24.23
N LYS A 289 -7.00 66.52 -23.19
CA LYS A 289 -6.10 65.54 -22.57
C LYS A 289 -6.54 65.23 -21.14
N ALA A 290 -6.60 63.95 -20.80
CA ALA A 290 -6.85 63.51 -19.43
C ALA A 290 -5.60 63.78 -18.56
N VAL A 291 -5.81 64.23 -17.33
CA VAL A 291 -4.76 64.50 -16.34
C VAL A 291 -4.40 63.25 -15.52
N ALA A 292 -5.28 62.25 -15.48
CA ALA A 292 -5.06 60.90 -14.96
C ALA A 292 -6.11 59.95 -15.57
N PHE A 293 -5.85 58.65 -15.57
CA PHE A 293 -6.83 57.64 -15.96
C PHE A 293 -6.61 56.32 -15.21
N CYS A 294 -7.62 55.46 -15.24
CA CYS A 294 -7.57 54.10 -14.72
C CYS A 294 -8.39 53.17 -15.61
N GLU A 295 -7.87 51.98 -15.87
CA GLU A 295 -8.58 50.92 -16.61
C GLU A 295 -9.07 49.83 -15.66
N PHE A 296 -10.20 49.19 -15.99
CA PHE A 296 -10.79 48.08 -15.24
C PHE A 296 -11.69 47.15 -16.05
N SER A 297 -11.73 45.87 -15.66
CA SER A 297 -12.73 44.88 -16.10
C SER A 297 -13.85 44.73 -15.05
N VAL A 298 -15.05 44.35 -15.49
CA VAL A 298 -16.18 43.98 -14.61
C VAL A 298 -16.33 42.46 -14.58
N ALA A 299 -16.18 41.88 -13.40
CA ALA A 299 -16.21 40.44 -13.19
C ALA A 299 -17.12 40.04 -12.02
N LYS A 300 -17.79 38.89 -12.13
CA LYS A 300 -18.32 38.17 -10.96
C LYS A 300 -17.18 37.42 -10.27
N ASN A 301 -17.33 37.09 -8.99
CA ASN A 301 -16.41 36.16 -8.35
C ASN A 301 -16.57 34.74 -8.91
N LYS A 302 -15.50 33.94 -8.84
CA LYS A 302 -15.48 32.52 -9.22
C LYS A 302 -14.30 31.83 -8.53
N VAL A 303 -14.34 30.50 -8.49
CA VAL A 303 -13.19 29.69 -8.08
C VAL A 303 -12.29 29.47 -9.30
N ASN A 304 -10.97 29.57 -9.12
CA ASN A 304 -9.97 29.30 -10.15
C ASN A 304 -9.32 27.91 -9.97
N LYS A 305 -9.09 27.49 -8.72
CA LYS A 305 -8.58 26.17 -8.33
C LYS A 305 -8.89 25.87 -6.86
N PHE A 306 -8.67 24.64 -6.43
CA PHE A 306 -8.65 24.24 -5.02
C PHE A 306 -7.55 23.20 -4.78
N ASP A 307 -7.18 23.04 -3.50
CA ASP A 307 -6.20 22.05 -3.04
C ASP A 307 -6.90 20.85 -2.40
N VAL A 308 -6.20 19.71 -2.35
CA VAL A 308 -6.63 18.46 -1.68
C VAL A 308 -5.59 18.09 -0.64
N SER A 309 -5.99 17.92 0.63
CA SER A 309 -5.06 17.86 1.77
C SER A 309 -4.12 16.65 1.80
N LYS A 310 -4.47 15.53 1.16
CA LYS A 310 -3.64 14.32 1.09
C LYS A 310 -3.86 13.59 -0.25
N ARG A 311 -2.78 13.06 -0.84
CA ARG A 311 -2.81 12.12 -1.96
C ARG A 311 -1.85 10.94 -1.68
N PRO A 312 -2.18 9.70 -2.08
CA PRO A 312 -3.46 9.26 -2.67
C PRO A 312 -4.63 9.43 -1.68
N VAL A 313 -5.85 9.52 -2.21
CA VAL A 313 -7.08 9.57 -1.41
C VAL A 313 -7.54 8.14 -1.16
N LEU A 314 -7.77 7.78 0.10
CA LEU A 314 -8.20 6.44 0.50
C LEU A 314 -9.68 6.44 0.91
N ALA A 315 -10.41 5.39 0.53
CA ALA A 315 -11.76 5.14 1.03
C ALA A 315 -11.75 4.96 2.56
N GLY A 316 -12.84 5.35 3.23
CA GLY A 316 -12.97 5.37 4.69
C GLY A 316 -12.15 6.46 5.39
N LYS A 317 -11.26 7.18 4.70
CA LYS A 317 -10.48 8.27 5.29
C LYS A 317 -11.04 9.65 4.93
N LYS A 318 -11.02 10.53 5.92
CA LYS A 318 -11.42 11.94 5.78
C LYS A 318 -10.35 12.69 4.96
N VAL A 319 -10.78 13.40 3.92
CA VAL A 319 -9.95 14.30 3.12
C VAL A 319 -10.58 15.70 3.10
N THR A 320 -9.74 16.73 3.05
CA THR A 320 -10.16 18.14 3.05
C THR A 320 -9.83 18.76 1.69
N PHE A 321 -10.83 19.37 1.09
CA PHE A 321 -10.72 20.24 -0.08
C PHE A 321 -10.68 21.70 0.39
N GLU A 322 -9.76 22.51 -0.13
CA GLU A 322 -9.53 23.89 0.35
C GLU A 322 -9.36 24.90 -0.79
N VAL A 323 -10.15 25.97 -0.77
CA VAL A 323 -9.87 27.20 -1.51
C VAL A 323 -9.04 28.09 -0.58
N LYS A 324 -7.77 28.33 -0.89
CA LYS A 324 -6.84 29.00 0.02
C LYS A 324 -6.91 30.52 -0.03
N ASP A 325 -6.77 31.13 1.15
CA ASP A 325 -6.65 32.58 1.32
C ASP A 325 -5.21 33.06 1.05
N THR A 326 -4.87 33.27 -0.22
CA THR A 326 -3.50 33.67 -0.60
C THR A 326 -3.26 35.18 -0.51
N LYS A 327 -2.05 35.59 -0.11
CA LYS A 327 -1.58 36.99 -0.16
C LYS A 327 -1.19 37.48 -1.56
N LYS A 328 -1.20 36.61 -2.56
CA LYS A 328 -1.05 36.96 -3.99
C LYS A 328 -2.44 37.10 -4.61
N GLU A 329 -2.62 38.12 -5.44
CA GLU A 329 -3.85 38.33 -6.20
C GLU A 329 -4.11 37.18 -7.19
N ASP A 330 -5.40 36.94 -7.50
CA ASP A 330 -5.94 36.05 -8.55
C ASP A 330 -5.70 34.53 -8.46
N ASP A 331 -4.91 34.01 -7.51
CA ASP A 331 -4.43 32.61 -7.58
C ASP A 331 -5.54 31.55 -7.36
N TYR A 332 -6.50 31.78 -6.46
CA TYR A 332 -7.59 30.84 -6.11
C TYR A 332 -8.99 31.35 -6.44
N MET A 333 -9.21 32.66 -6.43
CA MET A 333 -10.48 33.33 -6.77
C MET A 333 -10.20 34.69 -7.41
N ILE A 334 -11.19 35.28 -8.09
CA ILE A 334 -11.07 36.65 -8.65
C ILE A 334 -11.15 37.71 -7.53
N PHE A 335 -12.08 37.54 -6.60
CA PHE A 335 -12.16 38.40 -5.41
C PHE A 335 -11.91 37.55 -4.17
N LYS A 336 -10.87 37.95 -3.43
CA LYS A 336 -10.42 37.29 -2.20
C LYS A 336 -11.54 37.19 -1.15
N ASP A 337 -12.17 38.34 -0.88
CA ASP A 337 -13.29 38.42 0.05
C ASP A 337 -14.61 38.10 -0.66
N LEU A 338 -15.41 37.21 -0.08
CA LEU A 338 -16.77 36.92 -0.54
C LEU A 338 -17.70 38.10 -0.21
N ASP A 339 -18.65 38.37 -1.12
CA ASP A 339 -19.73 39.33 -0.88
C ASP A 339 -20.82 38.75 0.04
N ASP A 340 -21.69 39.57 0.60
CA ASP A 340 -22.79 39.17 1.51
C ASP A 340 -23.82 38.21 0.88
N PHE A 341 -23.70 37.96 -0.42
CA PHE A 341 -24.55 37.08 -1.24
C PHE A 341 -23.73 36.00 -1.97
N GLU A 342 -22.43 35.87 -1.68
CA GLU A 342 -21.55 34.85 -2.25
C GLU A 342 -21.22 33.79 -1.19
N ASN A 343 -21.11 32.55 -1.63
CA ASN A 343 -20.70 31.43 -0.81
C ASN A 343 -20.03 30.40 -1.71
N ILE A 344 -19.01 29.73 -1.20
CA ILE A 344 -18.36 28.61 -1.90
C ILE A 344 -19.22 27.37 -1.68
N HIS A 345 -19.54 26.67 -2.76
CA HIS A 345 -20.32 25.44 -2.78
C HIS A 345 -19.45 24.30 -3.31
N TRP A 346 -19.61 23.12 -2.70
CA TRP A 346 -18.90 21.91 -3.06
C TRP A 346 -19.89 20.80 -3.39
N GLU A 347 -19.58 20.01 -4.41
CA GLU A 347 -20.32 18.82 -4.79
C GLU A 347 -19.36 17.67 -5.09
N VAL A 348 -19.67 16.48 -4.58
CA VAL A 348 -18.97 15.23 -4.93
C VAL A 348 -19.89 14.44 -5.84
N ILE A 349 -19.38 14.05 -7.01
CA ILE A 349 -20.12 13.40 -8.08
C ILE A 349 -19.50 12.03 -8.36
N LYS A 350 -20.35 11.00 -8.46
CA LYS A 350 -20.01 9.66 -8.97
C LYS A 350 -21.10 9.23 -9.94
N ASP A 351 -20.72 8.67 -11.09
CA ASP A 351 -21.65 8.18 -12.12
C ASP A 351 -22.76 9.21 -12.46
N GLU A 352 -22.32 10.45 -12.72
CA GLU A 352 -23.15 11.65 -12.99
C GLU A 352 -24.12 12.09 -11.87
N LYS A 353 -24.08 11.44 -10.69
CA LYS A 353 -24.94 11.74 -9.54
C LYS A 353 -24.17 12.43 -8.41
N THR A 354 -24.74 13.51 -7.86
CA THR A 354 -24.22 14.17 -6.67
C THR A 354 -24.46 13.31 -5.43
N ILE A 355 -23.38 12.85 -4.79
CA ILE A 355 -23.38 12.00 -3.57
C ILE A 355 -22.90 12.72 -2.31
N GLY A 356 -22.42 13.97 -2.44
CA GLY A 356 -21.95 14.79 -1.33
C GLY A 356 -22.10 16.27 -1.65
N ARG A 357 -22.37 17.08 -0.62
CA ARG A 357 -22.45 18.54 -0.73
C ARG A 357 -21.81 19.22 0.48
N GLY A 358 -21.24 20.40 0.28
CA GLY A 358 -20.67 21.24 1.33
C GLY A 358 -20.65 22.71 0.97
N THR A 359 -20.28 23.56 1.93
CA THR A 359 -20.13 25.01 1.73
C THR A 359 -19.00 25.60 2.55
N GLY A 360 -18.44 26.73 2.11
CA GLY A 360 -17.34 27.45 2.76
C GLY A 360 -15.97 27.15 2.14
N PHE A 361 -14.92 27.81 2.63
CA PHE A 361 -13.55 27.71 2.09
C PHE A 361 -12.91 26.32 2.24
N LYS A 362 -13.38 25.52 3.21
CA LYS A 362 -12.94 24.14 3.45
C LYS A 362 -14.13 23.21 3.36
N PHE A 363 -13.92 22.07 2.72
CA PHE A 363 -14.91 21.00 2.64
C PHE A 363 -14.25 19.67 2.98
N ASP A 364 -14.69 19.11 4.11
CA ASP A 364 -14.28 17.79 4.56
C ASP A 364 -15.23 16.72 4.01
N TYR A 365 -14.68 15.66 3.43
CA TYR A 365 -15.46 14.53 2.92
C TYR A 365 -14.75 13.19 3.17
N THR A 366 -15.53 12.15 3.43
CA THR A 366 -15.06 10.77 3.55
C THR A 366 -15.71 9.93 2.46
N PHE A 367 -14.92 9.45 1.51
CA PHE A 367 -15.39 8.56 0.46
C PHE A 367 -15.65 7.17 1.04
N LYS A 368 -16.84 6.60 0.81
CA LYS A 368 -17.22 5.29 1.39
C LYS A 368 -16.59 4.09 0.67
N GLU A 369 -16.21 4.27 -0.58
CA GLU A 369 -15.74 3.22 -1.48
C GLU A 369 -14.66 3.77 -2.43
N GLY A 370 -13.79 2.90 -2.94
CA GLY A 370 -12.85 3.23 -4.01
C GLY A 370 -13.54 3.43 -5.36
N GLY A 371 -12.88 4.14 -6.26
CA GLY A 371 -13.38 4.42 -7.61
C GLY A 371 -12.99 5.80 -8.12
N LYS A 372 -13.54 6.18 -9.27
CA LYS A 372 -13.40 7.51 -9.84
C LYS A 372 -14.56 8.39 -9.38
N PHE A 373 -14.23 9.54 -8.82
CA PHE A 373 -15.15 10.58 -8.40
C PHE A 373 -14.75 11.89 -9.07
N GLN A 374 -15.68 12.85 -9.15
CA GLN A 374 -15.37 14.22 -9.54
C GLN A 374 -15.81 15.16 -8.42
N VAL A 375 -14.92 16.09 -8.04
CA VAL A 375 -15.21 17.11 -7.04
C VAL A 375 -15.36 18.45 -7.75
N LYS A 376 -16.52 19.08 -7.56
CA LYS A 376 -16.93 20.35 -8.16
C LYS A 376 -16.97 21.44 -7.09
N CYS A 377 -16.41 22.62 -7.39
CA CYS A 377 -16.35 23.77 -6.49
C CYS A 377 -16.75 25.07 -7.24
N TYR A 378 -17.65 25.87 -6.69
CA TYR A 378 -18.20 27.07 -7.37
C TYR A 378 -18.74 28.13 -6.40
N ILE A 379 -18.96 29.36 -6.90
CA ILE A 379 -19.57 30.47 -6.15
C ILE A 379 -20.82 30.95 -6.88
N PHE A 380 -21.98 30.37 -6.55
CA PHE A 380 -23.32 30.62 -7.12
C PHE A 380 -23.57 30.33 -8.62
N ASP A 381 -22.57 30.40 -9.51
CA ASP A 381 -22.76 30.25 -10.98
C ASP A 381 -22.02 29.02 -11.52
N GLU A 382 -22.72 28.11 -12.19
CA GLU A 382 -22.14 26.91 -12.84
C GLU A 382 -21.10 27.27 -13.91
N LYS A 383 -21.19 28.46 -14.52
CA LYS A 383 -20.20 28.94 -15.50
C LYS A 383 -18.86 29.36 -14.87
N GLY A 384 -18.76 29.32 -13.53
CA GLY A 384 -17.56 29.62 -12.76
C GLY A 384 -17.06 28.44 -11.91
N GLU A 385 -17.46 27.21 -12.25
CA GLU A 385 -17.10 26.00 -11.51
C GLU A 385 -15.71 25.44 -11.88
N VAL A 386 -15.00 24.93 -10.87
CA VAL A 386 -13.79 24.10 -11.03
C VAL A 386 -14.19 22.66 -10.77
N LYS A 387 -13.72 21.75 -11.63
CA LYS A 387 -13.87 20.30 -11.51
C LYS A 387 -12.50 19.65 -11.41
N GLU A 388 -12.34 18.71 -10.49
CA GLU A 388 -11.18 17.83 -10.43
C GLU A 388 -11.62 16.36 -10.30
N ASP A 389 -11.01 15.48 -11.10
CA ASP A 389 -11.23 14.04 -11.01
C ASP A 389 -10.35 13.44 -9.91
N VAL A 390 -11.00 12.84 -8.90
CA VAL A 390 -10.37 12.23 -7.73
C VAL A 390 -10.49 10.72 -7.84
N ASN A 391 -9.37 10.04 -8.04
CA ASN A 391 -9.30 8.58 -7.98
C ASN A 391 -9.07 8.13 -6.53
N VAL A 392 -10.10 7.57 -5.91
CA VAL A 392 -10.09 7.06 -4.53
C VAL A 392 -9.67 5.59 -4.56
N ILE A 393 -8.66 5.25 -3.77
CA ILE A 393 -8.18 3.88 -3.65
C ILE A 393 -8.93 3.18 -2.52
N GLN A 394 -9.36 1.94 -2.75
CA GLN A 394 -9.82 1.04 -1.69
C GLN A 394 -8.60 0.21 -1.21
N PRO A 395 -8.12 0.39 0.03
CA PRO A 395 -7.10 -0.48 0.60
C PRO A 395 -7.63 -1.90 0.73
N LYS A 396 -6.77 -2.91 0.55
CA LYS A 396 -7.18 -4.32 0.50
C LYS A 396 -6.07 -5.27 0.92
N ILE A 397 -6.46 -6.48 1.32
CA ILE A 397 -5.56 -7.62 1.46
C ILE A 397 -5.70 -8.57 0.26
N PHE A 398 -4.76 -9.49 0.12
CA PHE A 398 -4.75 -10.55 -0.89
C PHE A 398 -4.86 -11.93 -0.21
N PRO A 399 -6.09 -12.45 0.05
CA PRO A 399 -6.32 -13.69 0.79
C PRO A 399 -5.61 -14.92 0.22
N GLU A 400 -5.38 -14.95 -1.09
CA GLU A 400 -4.65 -16.00 -1.80
C GLU A 400 -3.16 -16.05 -1.44
N THR A 401 -2.64 -14.98 -0.83
CA THR A 401 -1.27 -14.89 -0.31
C THR A 401 -1.18 -15.20 1.19
N ALA A 402 -2.32 -15.43 1.85
CA ALA A 402 -2.37 -15.66 3.28
C ALA A 402 -1.79 -17.03 3.64
N GLN A 403 -0.84 -17.05 4.56
CA GLN A 403 -0.20 -18.27 5.04
C GLN A 403 0.47 -18.06 6.39
N TRP A 404 0.62 -19.15 7.14
CA TRP A 404 1.51 -19.22 8.28
C TRP A 404 2.94 -19.50 7.80
N ILE A 405 3.91 -18.82 8.39
CA ILE A 405 5.34 -18.97 8.05
C ILE A 405 6.19 -19.01 9.34
N ASP A 406 7.18 -19.90 9.39
CA ASP A 406 8.47 -19.59 10.03
C ASP A 406 9.34 -18.84 8.99
N LYS A 407 10.65 -18.59 9.19
CA LYS A 407 11.51 -18.25 8.01
C LYS A 407 12.31 -19.44 7.53
N ASP A 408 11.79 -20.02 6.45
CA ASP A 408 12.57 -20.51 5.33
C ASP A 408 12.62 -19.46 4.19
N GLY A 409 13.77 -18.82 4.04
CA GLY A 409 14.22 -18.19 2.79
C GLY A 409 13.68 -16.79 2.39
N ALA A 410 12.43 -16.42 2.67
CA ALA A 410 11.84 -15.23 2.04
C ALA A 410 11.84 -13.92 2.88
N THR A 411 11.97 -13.98 4.22
CA THR A 411 11.53 -12.85 5.10
C THR A 411 12.41 -12.48 6.31
N GLY A 412 13.33 -13.34 6.76
CA GLY A 412 14.37 -12.96 7.74
C GLY A 412 14.32 -13.48 9.20
N ASN A 413 13.40 -14.35 9.67
CA ASN A 413 13.27 -14.79 11.09
C ASN A 413 13.54 -16.30 11.40
N ILE A 414 14.66 -16.69 12.04
CA ILE A 414 15.04 -18.13 12.20
C ILE A 414 13.99 -18.92 13.00
N LEU A 415 13.81 -20.21 12.67
CA LEU A 415 13.16 -21.17 13.59
C LEU A 415 14.06 -21.33 14.83
N GLU A 416 13.70 -20.61 15.89
CA GLU A 416 14.45 -20.57 17.17
C GLU A 416 14.07 -21.74 18.08
N LYS A 417 12.83 -22.25 17.97
CA LYS A 417 12.30 -23.34 18.78
C LYS A 417 11.20 -24.10 18.04
N ALA A 418 11.22 -25.44 18.07
CA ALA A 418 10.19 -26.29 17.47
C ALA A 418 9.14 -26.79 18.48
N GLY A 419 7.88 -26.85 18.05
CA GLY A 419 6.75 -27.32 18.87
C GLY A 419 6.20 -26.24 19.81
N TYR A 420 5.82 -26.59 21.03
CA TYR A 420 5.31 -25.59 21.98
C TYR A 420 6.33 -24.48 22.29
N TYR A 421 5.81 -23.26 22.36
CA TYR A 421 6.53 -21.98 22.43
C TYR A 421 7.32 -21.61 21.16
N GLN A 422 7.09 -22.30 20.04
CA GLN A 422 7.52 -21.86 18.71
C GLN A 422 6.86 -20.53 18.35
N LYS A 423 7.67 -19.61 17.82
CA LYS A 423 7.24 -18.33 17.27
C LYS A 423 7.05 -18.48 15.76
N ILE A 424 5.80 -18.37 15.32
CA ILE A 424 5.39 -18.39 13.92
C ILE A 424 4.85 -17.01 13.53
N TYR A 425 4.60 -16.78 12.24
CA TYR A 425 4.03 -15.53 11.76
C TYR A 425 2.83 -15.78 10.86
N ALA A 426 1.72 -15.09 11.13
CA ALA A 426 0.65 -14.92 10.17
C ALA A 426 1.11 -13.90 9.11
N PHE A 427 1.12 -14.29 7.83
CA PHE A 427 1.54 -13.45 6.71
C PHE A 427 0.41 -13.26 5.72
N VAL A 428 0.19 -12.01 5.28
CA VAL A 428 -0.65 -11.71 4.12
C VAL A 428 -0.12 -10.48 3.38
N LYS A 429 -0.19 -10.45 2.05
CA LYS A 429 0.11 -9.24 1.27
C LYS A 429 -1.04 -8.24 1.34
N HIS A 430 -0.72 -6.96 1.27
CA HIS A 430 -1.71 -5.88 1.19
C HIS A 430 -1.39 -4.88 0.08
N GLN A 431 -2.36 -4.01 -0.16
CA GLN A 431 -2.21 -2.81 -0.94
C GLN A 431 -2.78 -1.63 -0.15
N ASP A 432 -1.99 -0.55 -0.05
CA ASP A 432 -2.37 0.75 0.49
C ASP A 432 -2.83 0.76 1.97
N LEU A 433 -2.38 -0.20 2.79
CA LEU A 433 -2.58 -0.23 4.27
C LEU A 433 -1.39 0.28 5.09
N LEU A 434 -0.33 0.82 4.47
CA LEU A 434 0.88 1.24 5.19
C LEU A 434 0.58 2.32 6.25
N GLY A 435 1.00 2.08 7.49
CA GLY A 435 0.80 2.95 8.66
C GLY A 435 -0.59 2.83 9.30
N GLU A 436 -1.48 1.98 8.77
CA GLU A 436 -2.78 1.73 9.36
C GLU A 436 -2.70 0.71 10.50
N LYS A 437 -3.61 0.84 11.47
CA LYS A 437 -3.81 -0.19 12.50
C LYS A 437 -4.88 -1.18 12.03
N VAL A 438 -4.54 -2.46 12.09
CA VAL A 438 -5.45 -3.58 11.79
C VAL A 438 -5.64 -4.44 13.04
N ILE A 439 -6.77 -5.14 13.09
CA ILE A 439 -7.02 -6.23 14.04
C ILE A 439 -6.72 -7.54 13.31
N VAL A 440 -5.99 -8.45 13.94
CA VAL A 440 -5.85 -9.81 13.45
C VAL A 440 -6.33 -10.80 14.48
N ASP A 441 -7.37 -11.53 14.07
CA ASP A 441 -8.03 -12.56 14.86
C ASP A 441 -7.45 -13.91 14.44
N VAL A 442 -7.05 -14.73 15.42
CA VAL A 442 -6.62 -16.12 15.26
C VAL A 442 -7.69 -17.02 15.91
N TYR A 443 -8.17 -18.01 15.17
CA TYR A 443 -9.31 -18.85 15.53
C TYR A 443 -9.16 -20.29 15.00
N ASP A 444 -10.03 -21.18 15.47
CA ASP A 444 -10.06 -22.61 15.14
C ASP A 444 -11.21 -22.95 14.16
N ASP A 445 -11.10 -24.06 13.42
CA ASP A 445 -12.02 -24.47 12.33
C ASP A 445 -13.50 -24.44 12.77
N ASP A 446 -13.76 -24.90 14.00
CA ASP A 446 -15.09 -25.13 14.54
C ASP A 446 -15.78 -23.87 15.10
N LYS A 447 -15.06 -22.75 15.23
CA LYS A 447 -15.43 -21.66 16.16
C LYS A 447 -15.36 -20.27 15.53
N ALA A 448 -16.31 -19.99 14.64
CA ALA A 448 -16.54 -18.67 14.04
C ALA A 448 -17.46 -17.75 14.89
N SER A 449 -17.64 -18.04 16.18
CA SER A 449 -18.41 -17.21 17.13
C SER A 449 -17.54 -16.13 17.78
N ALA A 450 -18.16 -15.12 18.40
CA ALA A 450 -17.44 -14.01 19.02
C ALA A 450 -16.78 -14.36 20.37
N ASP A 451 -17.11 -15.48 21.00
CA ASP A 451 -16.59 -15.82 22.34
C ASP A 451 -15.39 -16.80 22.30
N ASP A 452 -14.92 -17.18 21.11
CA ASP A 452 -14.01 -18.32 20.91
C ASP A 452 -12.61 -17.97 20.35
N TRP A 453 -12.26 -16.69 20.23
CA TRP A 453 -10.97 -16.31 19.65
C TRP A 453 -9.79 -16.79 20.50
N ILE A 454 -8.78 -17.36 19.84
CA ILE A 454 -7.55 -17.81 20.50
C ILE A 454 -6.68 -16.60 20.84
N THR A 455 -6.63 -15.62 19.93
CA THR A 455 -5.99 -14.30 20.14
C THR A 455 -6.60 -13.30 19.16
N SER A 456 -6.86 -12.07 19.62
CA SER A 456 -7.17 -10.92 18.75
C SER A 456 -6.22 -9.78 19.11
N ASN A 457 -5.35 -9.39 18.18
CA ASN A 457 -4.28 -8.43 18.42
C ASN A 457 -4.35 -7.23 17.47
N TYR A 458 -4.05 -6.05 18.01
CA TYR A 458 -3.82 -4.85 17.22
C TYR A 458 -2.40 -4.86 16.63
N GLN A 459 -2.28 -4.72 15.31
CA GLN A 459 -1.01 -4.60 14.62
C GLN A 459 -0.94 -3.27 13.85
N LEU A 460 0.20 -2.59 13.93
CA LEU A 460 0.55 -1.51 13.01
C LEU A 460 1.15 -2.11 11.73
N VAL A 461 0.64 -1.72 10.56
CA VAL A 461 1.16 -2.19 9.27
C VAL A 461 2.39 -1.36 8.88
N GLU A 462 3.58 -1.82 9.25
CA GLU A 462 4.85 -1.10 9.03
C GLU A 462 5.51 -1.39 7.68
N ASN A 463 5.24 -2.57 7.08
CA ASN A 463 5.77 -2.94 5.78
C ASN A 463 4.83 -2.47 4.65
N LYS A 464 5.43 -2.04 3.53
CA LYS A 464 4.73 -1.48 2.36
C LYS A 464 3.89 -2.47 1.58
N GLU A 465 4.23 -3.76 1.61
CA GLU A 465 3.63 -4.78 0.73
C GLU A 465 2.89 -5.89 1.49
N ASN A 466 3.10 -6.00 2.81
CA ASN A 466 2.66 -7.14 3.58
C ASN A 466 2.47 -6.84 5.06
N ILE A 467 1.82 -7.79 5.73
CA ILE A 467 1.56 -7.81 7.17
C ILE A 467 2.23 -9.08 7.69
N TYR A 468 3.08 -8.95 8.71
CA TYR A 468 3.70 -10.07 9.44
C TYR A 468 3.30 -9.94 10.91
N ILE A 469 2.62 -10.94 11.47
CA ILE A 469 2.17 -10.88 12.86
C ILE A 469 2.71 -12.08 13.63
N PRO A 470 3.56 -11.86 14.65
CA PRO A 470 4.08 -12.95 15.46
C PRO A 470 2.96 -13.58 16.29
N PHE A 471 2.87 -14.90 16.24
CA PHE A 471 2.05 -15.71 17.11
C PHE A 471 2.96 -16.73 17.81
N VAL A 472 2.75 -16.94 19.10
CA VAL A 472 3.51 -17.93 19.89
C VAL A 472 2.54 -19.03 20.32
N LEU A 473 2.82 -20.26 19.88
CA LEU A 473 1.98 -21.41 20.21
C LEU A 473 2.24 -21.87 21.65
N THR A 474 1.43 -21.42 22.62
CA THR A 474 1.58 -21.84 24.02
C THR A 474 0.93 -23.21 24.28
N ARG A 475 1.22 -23.81 25.44
CA ARG A 475 0.50 -25.02 25.89
C ARG A 475 -0.97 -24.73 26.18
N ASP A 476 -1.30 -23.55 26.69
CA ASP A 476 -2.69 -23.15 26.98
C ASP A 476 -3.57 -23.11 25.73
N HIS A 477 -2.96 -22.88 24.55
CA HIS A 477 -3.66 -22.99 23.27
C HIS A 477 -4.07 -24.45 22.96
N LYS A 478 -3.32 -25.47 23.44
CA LYS A 478 -3.65 -26.91 23.26
C LYS A 478 -5.06 -27.24 23.76
N GLU A 479 -5.45 -26.69 24.92
CA GLU A 479 -6.76 -26.98 25.53
C GLU A 479 -7.92 -26.30 24.80
N LYS A 480 -7.66 -25.18 24.10
CA LYS A 480 -8.66 -24.43 23.32
C LYS A 480 -8.88 -24.98 21.91
N ILE A 481 -7.81 -25.53 21.33
CA ILE A 481 -7.70 -26.05 19.95
C ILE A 481 -8.09 -27.53 19.86
N LYS A 482 -8.24 -28.23 21.00
CA LYS A 482 -8.59 -29.64 21.00
C LYS A 482 -10.09 -29.82 20.76
N ASP A 483 -10.46 -30.13 19.52
CA ASP A 483 -11.74 -30.74 19.20
C ASP A 483 -11.87 -32.09 19.93
N SER A 484 -13.06 -32.37 20.44
CA SER A 484 -13.45 -33.64 21.04
C SER A 484 -13.48 -34.83 20.06
N LEU A 485 -13.40 -34.59 18.75
CA LEU A 485 -13.49 -35.61 17.70
C LEU A 485 -12.19 -35.81 16.88
N SER A 486 -11.16 -34.99 17.07
CA SER A 486 -9.88 -35.08 16.34
C SER A 486 -8.64 -34.82 17.21
N GLU A 487 -7.52 -35.49 16.91
CA GLU A 487 -6.26 -35.34 17.64
C GLU A 487 -5.38 -34.20 17.12
N GLU A 488 -5.75 -33.59 15.99
CA GLU A 488 -5.09 -32.44 15.36
C GLU A 488 -6.06 -31.25 15.31
N GLY A 489 -5.63 -30.04 15.67
CA GLY A 489 -6.45 -28.83 15.53
C GLY A 489 -5.88 -27.82 14.52
N LYS A 490 -6.68 -26.86 14.04
CA LYS A 490 -6.34 -26.05 12.86
C LYS A 490 -6.47 -24.56 13.09
N LEU A 491 -5.34 -23.84 13.06
CA LEU A 491 -5.33 -22.40 13.24
C LEU A 491 -5.54 -21.64 11.93
N PHE A 492 -6.57 -20.81 11.90
CA PHE A 492 -6.84 -19.81 10.87
C PHE A 492 -6.56 -18.41 11.41
N PHE A 493 -6.46 -17.43 10.51
CA PHE A 493 -6.47 -16.02 10.88
C PHE A 493 -7.31 -15.17 9.92
N LYS A 494 -7.72 -13.98 10.35
CA LYS A 494 -8.40 -12.95 9.53
C LYS A 494 -7.83 -11.57 9.85
N VAL A 495 -7.83 -10.66 8.87
CA VAL A 495 -7.36 -9.28 9.04
C VAL A 495 -8.51 -8.30 8.82
N LYS A 496 -8.80 -7.49 9.84
CA LYS A 496 -9.91 -6.52 9.87
C LYS A 496 -9.40 -5.12 10.19
N SER A 497 -10.22 -4.11 9.92
CA SER A 497 -9.96 -2.74 10.35
C SER A 497 -10.22 -2.56 11.84
N VAL A 498 -9.47 -1.66 12.47
CA VAL A 498 -9.79 -1.12 13.81
C VAL A 498 -10.96 -0.14 13.77
N ASP A 499 -11.09 0.61 12.67
CA ASP A 499 -12.17 1.58 12.44
C ASP A 499 -13.25 0.94 11.56
N SER A 500 -14.47 0.81 12.08
CA SER A 500 -15.60 0.21 11.37
C SER A 500 -16.08 1.03 10.16
N GLN A 501 -15.66 2.29 10.02
CA GLN A 501 -15.91 3.11 8.82
C GLN A 501 -14.83 2.91 7.74
N PHE A 502 -13.70 2.29 8.07
CA PHE A 502 -12.62 1.97 7.15
C PHE A 502 -12.71 0.52 6.67
N HIS A 503 -13.31 0.31 5.51
CA HIS A 503 -13.40 -1.03 4.93
C HIS A 503 -12.08 -1.46 4.29
N ILE A 504 -11.58 -2.65 4.64
CA ILE A 504 -10.44 -3.29 3.98
C ILE A 504 -10.99 -4.29 2.98
N GLY A 505 -10.72 -4.08 1.69
CA GLY A 505 -11.13 -5.01 0.64
C GLY A 505 -10.61 -6.41 0.90
N ASN A 506 -11.50 -7.40 0.75
CA ASN A 506 -11.27 -8.82 1.02
C ASN A 506 -11.07 -9.22 2.50
N SER A 507 -11.36 -8.36 3.50
CA SER A 507 -11.24 -8.71 4.93
C SER A 507 -12.08 -9.93 5.35
N GLU A 508 -13.25 -10.10 4.74
CA GLU A 508 -14.21 -11.16 5.08
C GLU A 508 -13.97 -12.48 4.34
N ALA A 509 -13.01 -12.52 3.41
CA ALA A 509 -12.67 -13.75 2.70
C ALA A 509 -11.99 -14.75 3.63
N GLU A 510 -12.27 -16.04 3.45
CA GLU A 510 -11.51 -17.11 4.09
C GLU A 510 -10.06 -17.10 3.61
N LEU A 511 -9.12 -17.12 4.54
CA LEU A 511 -7.69 -17.10 4.24
C LEU A 511 -7.21 -18.50 3.89
N ALA A 512 -6.47 -18.62 2.79
CA ALA A 512 -6.38 -19.87 2.01
C ALA A 512 -5.56 -21.03 2.64
N LYS A 513 -4.92 -20.83 3.80
CA LYS A 513 -4.14 -21.87 4.50
C LYS A 513 -4.30 -21.78 6.02
N HIS A 514 -4.68 -22.90 6.63
CA HIS A 514 -4.57 -23.10 8.08
C HIS A 514 -3.19 -23.64 8.47
N LEU A 515 -2.90 -23.61 9.77
CA LEU A 515 -1.77 -24.32 10.38
C LEU A 515 -2.30 -25.48 11.23
N THR A 516 -1.88 -26.69 10.92
CA THR A 516 -2.17 -27.88 11.74
C THR A 516 -1.29 -27.90 12.98
N ILE A 517 -1.90 -28.11 14.15
CA ILE A 517 -1.24 -28.26 15.44
C ILE A 517 -1.28 -29.73 15.85
N VAL A 518 -0.13 -30.40 15.76
CA VAL A 518 0.06 -31.78 16.26
C VAL A 518 0.49 -31.70 17.74
N PRO A 519 -0.28 -32.28 18.68
CA PRO A 519 -0.02 -32.16 20.12
C PRO A 519 1.03 -33.14 20.66
N ASP A 520 1.35 -34.17 19.88
CA ASP A 520 2.13 -35.33 20.30
C ASP A 520 3.57 -35.28 19.77
N SER A 521 4.39 -36.24 20.21
CA SER A 521 5.83 -36.26 19.98
C SER A 521 6.18 -37.23 18.86
N GLU A 522 6.60 -36.71 17.72
CA GLU A 522 6.79 -37.46 16.48
C GLU A 522 8.17 -37.21 15.88
N ILE A 523 8.73 -38.24 15.26
CA ILE A 523 9.93 -38.14 14.41
C ILE A 523 9.46 -38.05 12.96
N VAL A 524 9.60 -36.85 12.37
CA VAL A 524 8.99 -36.46 11.08
C VAL A 524 9.82 -36.95 9.88
N ASP A 525 11.15 -36.82 9.95
CA ASP A 525 12.05 -37.38 8.94
C ASP A 525 13.38 -37.82 9.57
N THR A 526 14.02 -38.79 8.93
CA THR A 526 15.36 -39.31 9.29
C THR A 526 16.11 -39.70 8.04
N TYR A 527 17.35 -39.27 7.89
CA TYR A 527 18.17 -39.58 6.73
C TYR A 527 19.67 -39.43 7.00
N PHE A 528 20.50 -40.03 6.14
CA PHE A 528 21.94 -39.88 6.23
C PHE A 528 22.41 -38.64 5.43
N CYS A 529 23.43 -37.95 5.92
CA CYS A 529 23.97 -36.72 5.33
C CYS A 529 25.44 -36.47 5.74
N ASP A 530 26.00 -35.36 5.26
CA ASP A 530 27.26 -34.77 5.75
C ASP A 530 27.07 -34.06 7.10
N GLU A 531 28.17 -33.63 7.73
CA GLU A 531 28.15 -32.94 9.03
C GLU A 531 27.32 -31.65 9.02
N GLY A 532 27.31 -30.94 7.88
CA GLY A 532 26.62 -29.67 7.72
C GLY A 532 25.15 -29.76 7.31
N ASP A 533 24.62 -30.97 7.10
CA ASP A 533 23.27 -31.19 6.54
C ASP A 533 23.06 -30.47 5.19
N THR A 534 24.10 -30.46 4.36
CA THR A 534 24.12 -29.82 3.03
C THR A 534 23.83 -30.80 1.89
N VAL A 535 24.09 -32.08 2.10
CA VAL A 535 23.88 -33.17 1.13
C VAL A 535 23.28 -34.40 1.84
N LYS A 536 22.10 -34.83 1.39
CA LYS A 536 21.47 -36.10 1.79
C LYS A 536 22.09 -37.26 1.00
N TYR A 537 22.42 -38.35 1.69
CA TYR A 537 23.10 -39.51 1.14
C TYR A 537 22.19 -40.75 1.08
N ASP A 538 21.89 -41.21 -0.13
CA ASP A 538 21.27 -42.52 -0.37
C ASP A 538 22.33 -43.61 -0.64
N ILE A 539 23.48 -43.23 -1.21
CA ILE A 539 24.62 -44.10 -1.54
C ILE A 539 25.92 -43.33 -1.25
N GLN A 540 26.92 -43.96 -0.63
CA GLN A 540 28.24 -43.34 -0.37
C GLN A 540 29.37 -44.37 -0.23
N GLU A 541 30.63 -43.95 -0.34
CA GLU A 541 31.79 -44.81 -0.04
C GLU A 541 31.94 -45.10 1.46
N LEU A 542 32.39 -46.32 1.81
CA LEU A 542 32.68 -46.75 3.18
C LEU A 542 33.78 -45.93 3.87
N SER A 543 34.62 -45.25 3.08
CA SER A 543 35.67 -44.31 3.50
C SER A 543 35.13 -42.98 4.05
N THR A 544 33.89 -42.62 3.73
CA THR A 544 33.33 -41.28 3.97
C THR A 544 32.72 -41.16 5.36
N SER A 545 32.98 -40.06 6.06
CA SER A 545 32.25 -39.74 7.30
C SER A 545 30.80 -39.40 7.00
N ILE A 546 29.87 -40.22 7.50
CA ILE A 546 28.43 -39.99 7.37
C ILE A 546 27.79 -39.71 8.72
N PHE A 547 26.69 -38.96 8.68
CA PHE A 547 25.90 -38.58 9.84
C PHE A 547 24.44 -39.01 9.61
N LEU A 548 23.69 -39.28 10.67
CA LEU A 548 22.22 -39.42 10.59
C LEU A 548 21.59 -38.13 11.12
N LYS A 549 20.84 -37.43 10.26
CA LYS A 549 19.91 -36.36 10.60
C LYS A 549 18.60 -36.96 11.11
N ILE A 550 18.06 -36.34 12.15
CA ILE A 550 16.74 -36.62 12.72
C ILE A 550 16.02 -35.28 12.85
N TYR A 551 14.79 -35.20 12.33
CA TYR A 551 13.85 -34.11 12.54
C TYR A 551 12.68 -34.62 13.38
N ALA A 552 12.37 -33.95 14.48
CA ALA A 552 11.34 -34.34 15.43
C ALA A 552 10.58 -33.13 16.00
N ILE A 553 9.26 -33.27 16.17
CA ILE A 553 8.38 -32.25 16.74
C ILE A 553 8.01 -32.58 18.18
N ASN A 554 7.86 -31.54 19.01
CA ASN A 554 7.57 -31.65 20.46
C ASN A 554 8.58 -32.48 21.29
N MET A 555 9.75 -32.79 20.72
CA MET A 555 10.82 -33.57 21.37
C MET A 555 12.04 -32.73 21.82
N VAL A 556 12.00 -31.39 21.73
CA VAL A 556 13.10 -30.50 22.15
C VAL A 556 13.64 -30.87 23.54
N SER A 557 14.97 -30.94 23.66
CA SER A 557 15.73 -31.37 24.84
C SER A 557 15.51 -32.82 25.30
N ARG A 558 14.66 -33.62 24.64
CA ARG A 558 14.57 -35.06 24.92
C ARG A 558 15.85 -35.74 24.48
N LYS A 559 16.35 -36.64 25.34
CA LYS A 559 17.41 -37.58 25.00
C LYS A 559 16.81 -38.76 24.24
N ILE A 560 17.33 -38.99 23.05
CA ILE A 560 16.98 -40.14 22.22
C ILE A 560 18.20 -41.05 22.04
N ARG A 561 17.97 -42.35 22.07
CA ARG A 561 18.98 -43.37 21.81
C ARG A 561 18.68 -44.05 20.47
N VAL A 562 19.65 -44.02 19.57
CA VAL A 562 19.51 -44.47 18.18
C VAL A 562 20.30 -45.76 17.98
N CYS A 563 19.67 -46.75 17.36
CA CYS A 563 20.30 -48.00 16.93
C CYS A 563 20.36 -48.08 15.39
N VAL A 564 21.58 -48.18 14.85
CA VAL A 564 21.83 -48.44 13.43
C VAL A 564 22.23 -49.91 13.24
N LEU A 565 21.61 -50.55 12.26
CA LEU A 565 21.76 -51.96 11.92
C LEU A 565 22.17 -52.11 10.45
N GLU A 566 22.80 -53.25 10.15
CA GLU A 566 23.16 -53.67 8.80
C GLU A 566 22.11 -54.62 8.22
N ASN A 567 21.83 -54.49 6.93
CA ASN A 567 21.08 -55.42 6.09
C ASN A 567 19.73 -55.91 6.66
N VAL A 568 18.95 -54.99 7.24
CA VAL A 568 17.61 -55.28 7.79
C VAL A 568 16.57 -55.30 6.66
N SER A 569 15.94 -56.45 6.45
CA SER A 569 14.85 -56.62 5.49
C SER A 569 13.52 -56.07 6.03
N ASP A 570 12.72 -55.44 5.17
CA ASP A 570 11.46 -54.81 5.59
C ASP A 570 10.36 -55.80 6.04
N THR A 571 10.55 -57.10 5.78
CA THR A 571 9.56 -58.16 6.02
C THR A 571 9.42 -58.58 7.48
N THR A 572 10.33 -58.20 8.39
CA THR A 572 10.17 -58.45 9.82
C THR A 572 9.14 -57.47 10.44
N ARG A 573 7.87 -57.88 10.38
CA ARG A 573 6.70 -57.13 10.88
C ARG A 573 6.20 -57.57 12.26
N GLN A 574 6.89 -58.50 12.93
CA GLN A 574 6.48 -59.07 14.22
C GLN A 574 7.27 -58.47 15.40
N CYS A 575 6.57 -58.29 16.52
CA CYS A 575 6.94 -57.74 17.82
C CYS A 575 8.45 -57.45 18.04
N MET A 576 8.81 -56.16 18.01
CA MET A 576 10.19 -55.71 18.06
C MET A 576 10.70 -55.60 19.51
N ASN A 577 11.73 -56.36 19.88
CA ASN A 577 12.39 -56.24 21.18
C ASN A 577 13.62 -55.31 21.09
N TRP A 578 13.57 -54.17 21.81
CA TRP A 578 14.65 -53.19 21.88
C TRP A 578 16.00 -53.83 22.25
N ASP A 579 16.06 -54.69 23.27
CA ASP A 579 17.32 -55.27 23.76
C ASP A 579 17.99 -56.19 22.73
N SER A 580 17.19 -56.86 21.89
CA SER A 580 17.69 -57.71 20.80
C SER A 580 18.37 -56.87 19.71
N TYR A 581 17.73 -55.76 19.31
CA TYR A 581 18.28 -54.86 18.31
C TYR A 581 19.42 -54.01 18.85
N TYR A 582 19.36 -53.58 20.11
CA TYR A 582 20.46 -52.91 20.80
C TYR A 582 21.72 -53.76 20.75
N ARG A 583 21.65 -55.04 21.16
CA ARG A 583 22.79 -55.98 21.10
C ARG A 583 23.32 -56.24 19.68
N LYS A 584 22.47 -56.16 18.66
CA LYS A 584 22.85 -56.33 17.25
C LYS A 584 23.29 -55.02 16.57
N SER A 585 23.13 -53.88 17.23
CA SER A 585 23.38 -52.57 16.65
C SER A 585 24.88 -52.29 16.54
N LEU A 586 25.30 -51.91 15.33
CA LEU A 586 26.70 -51.64 15.02
C LEU A 586 27.12 -50.24 15.49
N CYS A 587 26.18 -49.28 15.44
CA CYS A 587 26.29 -47.98 16.09
C CYS A 587 25.12 -47.76 17.04
N GLN A 588 25.44 -47.58 18.33
CA GLN A 588 24.54 -47.13 19.38
C GLN A 588 24.98 -45.72 19.79
N LYS A 589 24.07 -44.75 19.77
CA LYS A 589 24.40 -43.38 20.20
C LYS A 589 23.23 -42.72 20.90
N GLU A 590 23.53 -41.96 21.94
CA GLU A 590 22.57 -41.09 22.61
C GLU A 590 22.81 -39.65 22.14
N VAL A 591 21.74 -38.94 21.79
CA VAL A 591 21.78 -37.55 21.35
C VAL A 591 20.55 -36.82 21.89
N ALA A 592 20.69 -35.55 22.26
CA ALA A 592 19.56 -34.71 22.62
C ALA A 592 19.03 -34.01 21.36
N ILE A 593 17.71 -33.97 21.20
CA ILE A 593 17.07 -33.12 20.20
C ILE A 593 17.32 -31.65 20.59
N ASN A 594 17.87 -30.85 19.68
CA ASN A 594 18.14 -29.43 19.91
C ASN A 594 16.86 -28.58 19.88
N ASP A 595 16.97 -27.28 20.14
CA ASP A 595 15.81 -26.38 20.17
C ASP A 595 15.02 -26.33 18.86
N LYS A 596 15.66 -26.58 17.70
CA LYS A 596 15.00 -26.62 16.38
C LYS A 596 14.25 -27.92 16.10
N GLY A 597 14.25 -28.88 17.02
CA GLY A 597 13.71 -30.21 16.77
C GLY A 597 14.67 -31.12 16.00
N GLU A 598 15.96 -30.75 15.91
CA GLU A 598 16.94 -31.45 15.10
C GLU A 598 17.95 -32.23 15.96
N ALA A 599 18.45 -33.35 15.44
CA ALA A 599 19.70 -33.98 15.90
C ALA A 599 20.52 -34.47 14.70
N ILE A 600 21.84 -34.32 14.78
CA ILE A 600 22.82 -34.84 13.82
C ILE A 600 23.77 -35.75 14.61
N LEU A 601 23.91 -37.02 14.21
CA LEU A 601 24.76 -37.99 14.92
C LEU A 601 25.83 -38.60 13.98
N PRO A 602 27.14 -38.51 14.29
CA PRO A 602 28.17 -39.15 13.48
C PRO A 602 28.10 -40.67 13.59
N ILE A 603 28.15 -41.38 12.46
CA ILE A 603 28.16 -42.85 12.38
C ILE A 603 29.60 -43.36 12.32
N ASP A 604 29.96 -44.24 13.25
CA ASP A 604 31.27 -44.91 13.24
C ASP A 604 31.28 -46.06 12.22
N LEU A 605 31.90 -45.82 11.05
CA LEU A 605 32.03 -46.81 9.98
C LEU A 605 33.20 -47.80 10.16
N THR A 606 34.04 -47.65 11.18
CA THR A 606 35.25 -48.50 11.34
C THR A 606 34.91 -49.98 11.56
N LYS A 607 33.77 -50.26 12.20
CA LYS A 607 33.29 -51.62 12.53
C LYS A 607 32.82 -52.42 11.31
N PHE A 608 32.63 -51.77 10.16
CA PHE A 608 32.09 -52.37 8.93
C PHE A 608 33.18 -52.90 7.99
N THR A 609 34.45 -52.77 8.39
CA THR A 609 35.63 -53.14 7.59
C THR A 609 35.79 -54.66 7.33
N GLN A 610 35.09 -55.49 8.11
CA GLN A 610 35.29 -56.95 8.20
C GLN A 610 34.77 -57.76 7.00
N TYR A 611 34.02 -57.15 6.07
CA TYR A 611 33.43 -57.83 4.91
C TYR A 611 34.29 -57.70 3.65
N ASN A 612 34.51 -58.82 2.96
CA ASN A 612 35.64 -58.98 2.01
C ASN A 612 35.37 -58.64 0.55
N ASN A 613 34.15 -58.25 0.17
CA ASN A 613 33.80 -57.50 -1.05
C ASN A 613 32.27 -57.36 -1.10
N GLY A 614 31.74 -56.16 -1.32
CA GLY A 614 30.30 -55.97 -1.53
C GLY A 614 29.72 -54.65 -1.04
N THR A 615 28.41 -54.54 -1.23
CA THR A 615 27.56 -53.40 -0.85
C THR A 615 26.94 -53.65 0.52
N ILE A 616 27.06 -52.69 1.44
CA ILE A 616 26.50 -52.76 2.80
C ILE A 616 25.28 -51.83 2.86
N ILE A 617 24.10 -52.31 3.30
CA ILE A 617 22.95 -51.44 3.52
C ILE A 617 22.85 -51.14 5.01
N LEU A 618 23.01 -49.87 5.38
CA LEU A 618 22.69 -49.42 6.74
C LEU A 618 21.23 -49.03 6.83
N SER A 619 20.63 -49.27 7.99
CA SER A 619 19.31 -48.77 8.35
C SER A 619 19.32 -48.35 9.81
N ALA A 620 18.89 -47.12 10.09
CA ALA A 620 18.49 -46.77 11.45
C ALA A 620 17.10 -47.38 11.66
N VAL A 621 16.90 -48.18 12.72
CA VAL A 621 15.70 -49.05 12.82
C VAL A 621 14.88 -48.79 14.07
N MET A 622 15.50 -48.35 15.16
CA MET A 622 14.77 -48.01 16.38
C MET A 622 15.40 -46.84 17.11
N ILE A 623 14.55 -45.89 17.51
CA ILE A 623 14.88 -44.81 18.42
C ILE A 623 14.08 -45.00 19.70
N ARG A 624 14.76 -44.99 20.86
CA ARG A 624 14.13 -45.00 22.19
C ARG A 624 14.23 -43.60 22.80
N SER A 625 13.11 -43.06 23.26
CA SER A 625 13.03 -41.77 23.97
C SER A 625 12.59 -42.01 25.40
N GLU A 626 13.41 -41.62 26.38
CA GLU A 626 13.06 -41.64 27.80
C GLU A 626 12.79 -40.21 28.28
N TYR A 627 11.63 -39.98 28.91
CA TYR A 627 11.23 -38.64 29.34
C TYR A 627 10.31 -38.67 30.55
N LYS A 628 10.27 -37.55 31.28
CA LYS A 628 9.31 -37.33 32.37
C LYS A 628 8.17 -36.44 31.90
N LEU A 629 6.95 -36.88 32.16
CA LEU A 629 5.73 -36.09 32.02
C LEU A 629 4.96 -36.16 33.34
N ASP A 630 4.65 -35.00 33.91
CA ASP A 630 3.94 -34.83 35.18
C ASP A 630 4.49 -35.70 36.34
N GLY A 631 5.82 -35.80 36.40
CA GLY A 631 6.56 -36.55 37.41
C GLY A 631 6.67 -38.07 37.18
N LYS A 632 6.02 -38.62 36.15
CA LYS A 632 6.09 -40.04 35.77
C LYS A 632 7.08 -40.25 34.63
N ASP A 633 7.78 -41.38 34.66
CA ASP A 633 8.70 -41.82 33.61
C ASP A 633 7.96 -42.54 32.48
N TYR A 634 8.26 -42.16 31.23
CA TYR A 634 7.70 -42.73 30.00
C TYR A 634 8.84 -43.19 29.06
N THR A 635 8.55 -44.15 28.18
CA THR A 635 9.50 -44.66 27.19
C THR A 635 8.81 -44.93 25.86
N ASP A 636 9.13 -44.14 24.85
CA ASP A 636 8.60 -44.28 23.49
C ASP A 636 9.61 -45.00 22.58
N TYR A 637 9.09 -45.76 21.61
CA TYR A 637 9.88 -46.48 20.61
C TYR A 637 9.41 -46.12 19.20
N TYR A 638 10.30 -45.52 18.41
CA TYR A 638 10.04 -45.12 17.03
C TYR A 638 10.78 -46.05 16.06
N ARG A 639 10.06 -46.66 15.12
CA ARG A 639 10.67 -47.34 13.95
C ARG A 639 10.80 -46.31 12.84
N ILE A 640 11.97 -46.21 12.24
CA ILE A 640 12.29 -45.23 11.20
C ILE A 640 12.75 -45.92 9.91
N ASN A 641 12.68 -45.19 8.79
CA ASN A 641 12.93 -45.71 7.45
C ASN A 641 14.18 -45.11 6.77
N ALA A 642 15.10 -44.52 7.54
CA ALA A 642 16.40 -44.07 7.02
C ALA A 642 17.25 -45.25 6.56
N LYS A 643 17.67 -45.24 5.28
CA LYS A 643 18.60 -46.22 4.72
C LYS A 643 19.70 -45.52 3.93
N ILE A 644 20.90 -46.09 3.91
CA ILE A 644 22.01 -45.68 3.05
C ILE A 644 22.76 -46.93 2.56
N VAL A 645 23.23 -46.87 1.32
CA VAL A 645 24.00 -47.92 0.67
C VAL A 645 25.48 -47.55 0.69
N LEU A 646 26.29 -48.32 1.40
CA LEU A 646 27.74 -48.11 1.47
C LEU A 646 28.48 -49.03 0.52
N ILE A 647 29.37 -48.44 -0.28
CA ILE A 647 30.21 -49.13 -1.27
C ILE A 647 31.65 -49.15 -0.78
N LYS A 648 32.27 -50.33 -0.78
CA LYS A 648 33.71 -50.51 -0.55
C LYS A 648 34.40 -50.54 -1.91
N GLU A 649 35.34 -49.62 -2.17
CA GLU A 649 36.14 -49.68 -3.40
C GLU A 649 36.89 -51.01 -3.49
N PRO A 650 36.93 -51.66 -4.67
CA PRO A 650 37.77 -52.82 -4.88
C PRO A 650 39.24 -52.37 -4.95
N SER A 651 40.02 -52.62 -3.91
CA SER A 651 41.47 -52.51 -4.01
C SER A 651 41.98 -53.53 -5.02
N LEU A 652 42.45 -53.05 -6.18
CA LEU A 652 43.14 -53.88 -7.18
C LEU A 652 44.62 -54.03 -6.76
N PRO A 653 45.06 -55.20 -6.26
CA PRO A 653 46.47 -55.43 -5.99
C PRO A 653 47.13 -55.82 -7.32
N HIS A 654 48.22 -55.14 -7.66
CA HIS A 654 49.12 -55.47 -8.80
C HIS A 654 48.57 -55.18 -10.22
N MET A 655 48.64 -53.91 -10.65
CA MET A 655 48.89 -53.58 -12.06
C MET A 655 50.22 -52.82 -12.17
N GLU A 656 51.13 -53.30 -13.01
CA GLU A 656 52.35 -52.58 -13.37
C GLU A 656 52.03 -51.39 -14.30
N GLU A 657 52.83 -50.31 -14.22
CA GLU A 657 52.63 -49.11 -15.02
C GLU A 657 52.82 -49.37 -16.53
N ASN A 658 51.81 -49.04 -17.33
CA ASN A 658 51.88 -49.14 -18.78
C ASN A 658 52.43 -47.82 -19.38
N PHE A 659 53.71 -47.82 -19.76
CA PHE A 659 54.42 -46.66 -20.32
C PHE A 659 54.09 -46.32 -21.80
N SER A 660 52.93 -46.75 -22.32
CA SER A 660 52.52 -46.47 -23.70
C SER A 660 51.70 -45.18 -23.82
N PRO A 661 51.94 -44.29 -24.82
CA PRO A 661 51.39 -42.93 -24.86
C PRO A 661 49.92 -42.85 -25.35
N VAL A 662 49.02 -43.62 -24.73
CA VAL A 662 47.58 -43.48 -24.90
C VAL A 662 47.05 -42.47 -23.89
N LYS A 663 46.89 -41.20 -24.31
CA LYS A 663 46.27 -40.16 -23.48
C LYS A 663 44.77 -40.41 -23.31
N VAL A 664 44.41 -41.22 -22.32
CA VAL A 664 43.01 -41.41 -21.92
C VAL A 664 42.51 -40.12 -21.27
N ARG A 665 41.30 -39.71 -21.66
CA ARG A 665 40.64 -38.46 -21.27
C ARG A 665 40.35 -38.45 -19.76
N ARG A 666 40.57 -37.31 -19.10
CA ARG A 666 40.14 -37.07 -17.70
C ARG A 666 38.66 -37.43 -17.58
N ILE A 667 38.35 -38.50 -16.85
CA ILE A 667 36.98 -38.92 -16.55
C ILE A 667 36.36 -37.80 -15.70
N ALA A 668 35.19 -37.32 -16.12
CA ALA A 668 34.42 -36.40 -15.30
C ALA A 668 33.92 -37.17 -14.08
N ILE A 669 34.14 -36.62 -12.88
CA ILE A 669 33.50 -37.12 -11.66
C ILE A 669 31.99 -37.12 -11.91
N GLU A 670 31.35 -38.29 -11.82
CA GLU A 670 29.90 -38.38 -11.94
C GLU A 670 29.27 -37.60 -10.78
N LYS A 671 28.70 -36.43 -11.08
CA LYS A 671 27.86 -35.72 -10.13
C LYS A 671 26.66 -36.60 -9.78
N ILE A 672 26.44 -36.76 -8.48
CA ILE A 672 25.40 -37.60 -7.89
C ILE A 672 24.03 -37.24 -8.48
N LYS A 673 23.33 -38.23 -9.05
CA LYS A 673 21.91 -38.10 -9.39
C LYS A 673 21.09 -38.12 -8.10
N VAL A 674 20.66 -36.95 -7.63
CA VAL A 674 19.66 -36.84 -6.57
C VAL A 674 18.37 -37.52 -7.04
N GLN A 675 17.93 -38.57 -6.35
CA GLN A 675 16.63 -39.20 -6.58
C GLN A 675 15.54 -38.50 -5.74
N GLU A 676 15.14 -37.29 -6.15
CA GLU A 676 13.88 -36.74 -5.66
C GLU A 676 12.69 -37.61 -6.12
N LYS A 677 11.65 -37.70 -5.27
CA LYS A 677 10.38 -38.35 -5.62
C LYS A 677 9.85 -37.72 -6.90
N LYS A 678 9.76 -38.49 -7.99
CA LYS A 678 9.20 -38.01 -9.26
C LYS A 678 7.75 -37.56 -9.08
N GLU A 679 7.54 -36.26 -9.03
CA GLU A 679 6.22 -35.64 -9.10
C GLU A 679 5.68 -35.78 -10.54
N ASP A 680 4.36 -35.90 -10.70
CA ASP A 680 3.73 -35.92 -12.04
C ASP A 680 3.60 -34.47 -12.56
N ASP A 681 4.72 -33.77 -12.66
CA ASP A 681 4.85 -32.38 -13.07
C ASP A 681 6.14 -32.12 -13.88
N ALA A 682 6.25 -30.93 -14.46
CA ALA A 682 7.45 -30.47 -15.12
C ALA A 682 7.59 -28.94 -15.09
N VAL A 683 8.83 -28.47 -15.21
CA VAL A 683 9.16 -27.06 -15.46
C VAL A 683 9.96 -26.96 -16.75
N VAL A 684 9.59 -26.00 -17.60
CA VAL A 684 10.26 -25.75 -18.87
C VAL A 684 10.76 -24.31 -18.89
N VAL A 685 12.02 -24.11 -19.27
CA VAL A 685 12.70 -22.83 -19.17
C VAL A 685 13.32 -22.47 -20.52
N LEU A 686 12.72 -21.49 -21.21
CA LEU A 686 13.32 -20.85 -22.38
C LEU A 686 14.37 -19.85 -21.90
N THR A 687 15.64 -20.21 -22.05
CA THR A 687 16.78 -19.45 -21.55
C THR A 687 17.16 -18.27 -22.47
N GLY A 688 18.08 -17.43 -21.99
CA GLY A 688 18.78 -16.46 -22.83
C GLY A 688 19.91 -17.05 -23.69
N GLU A 689 20.27 -18.32 -23.53
CA GLU A 689 21.43 -18.96 -24.18
C GLU A 689 21.10 -19.36 -25.62
N THR A 690 21.82 -18.79 -26.60
CA THR A 690 21.72 -19.20 -28.02
C THR A 690 22.60 -20.42 -28.29
N THR A 691 22.04 -21.51 -28.80
CA THR A 691 22.76 -22.78 -29.03
C THR A 691 23.11 -23.02 -30.50
N SER A 692 22.24 -22.59 -31.43
CA SER A 692 22.41 -22.87 -32.85
C SER A 692 21.83 -21.75 -33.74
N LEU A 693 22.22 -21.76 -35.02
CA LEU A 693 21.58 -20.98 -36.08
C LEU A 693 20.62 -21.90 -36.84
N GLY A 694 19.36 -21.48 -36.98
CA GLY A 694 18.36 -22.24 -37.70
C GLY A 694 18.52 -22.15 -39.23
N GLU A 695 18.06 -23.18 -39.94
CA GLU A 695 18.26 -23.32 -41.39
C GLU A 695 17.71 -22.14 -42.21
N ILE A 696 18.53 -21.65 -43.14
CA ILE A 696 18.23 -20.49 -43.99
C ILE A 696 17.17 -20.86 -45.04
N SER A 697 15.92 -20.48 -44.81
CA SER A 697 14.88 -20.55 -45.84
C SER A 697 15.06 -19.42 -46.87
N ARG A 698 15.54 -19.78 -48.07
CA ARG A 698 15.59 -18.96 -49.31
C ARG A 698 15.78 -17.44 -49.09
N GLY A 699 16.94 -17.05 -48.56
CA GLY A 699 17.39 -15.66 -48.53
C GLY A 699 16.72 -14.75 -47.48
N ARG A 700 16.02 -15.32 -46.48
CA ARG A 700 15.34 -14.53 -45.43
C ARG A 700 16.23 -14.14 -44.23
N GLY A 701 17.50 -14.55 -44.23
CA GLY A 701 18.46 -14.31 -43.15
C GLY A 701 18.45 -15.40 -42.07
N GLU A 702 19.52 -15.46 -41.30
CA GLU A 702 19.70 -16.41 -40.19
C GLU A 702 18.83 -16.05 -38.99
N TYR A 703 18.55 -17.05 -38.14
CA TYR A 703 17.85 -16.84 -36.86
C TYR A 703 18.46 -17.69 -35.76
N TYR A 704 18.56 -17.12 -34.56
CA TYR A 704 19.04 -17.82 -33.38
C TYR A 704 17.98 -18.76 -32.81
N MET A 705 18.42 -19.97 -32.50
CA MET A 705 17.72 -20.91 -31.64
C MET A 705 18.20 -20.71 -30.20
N TYR A 706 17.24 -20.67 -29.27
CA TYR A 706 17.48 -20.53 -27.84
C TYR A 706 17.27 -21.87 -27.15
N LYS A 707 18.15 -22.18 -26.20
CA LYS A 707 18.11 -23.38 -25.38
C LYS A 707 16.88 -23.38 -24.49
N VAL A 708 16.18 -24.51 -24.49
CA VAL A 708 15.07 -24.80 -23.60
C VAL A 708 15.48 -25.93 -22.67
N ASN A 709 15.57 -25.64 -21.38
CA ASN A 709 15.84 -26.63 -20.34
C ASN A 709 14.50 -27.24 -19.87
N ILE A 710 14.40 -28.57 -19.81
CA ILE A 710 13.20 -29.30 -19.40
C ILE A 710 13.53 -30.11 -18.15
N TYR A 711 12.81 -29.81 -17.06
CA TYR A 711 12.92 -30.48 -15.77
C TYR A 711 11.64 -31.27 -15.51
N ASN A 712 11.63 -32.56 -15.87
CA ASN A 712 10.53 -33.48 -15.60
C ASN A 712 10.67 -34.07 -14.19
N GLY A 713 9.54 -34.33 -13.53
CA GLY A 713 9.53 -34.96 -12.21
C GLY A 713 9.56 -33.98 -11.04
N ILE A 714 9.52 -32.67 -11.29
CA ILE A 714 9.57 -31.61 -10.28
C ILE A 714 8.49 -30.55 -10.52
N SER A 715 7.95 -30.03 -9.42
CA SER A 715 7.13 -28.83 -9.38
C SER A 715 7.95 -27.54 -9.56
N TYR A 716 7.24 -26.43 -9.78
CA TYR A 716 7.84 -25.11 -9.94
C TYR A 716 8.46 -24.58 -8.66
N GLU A 717 7.87 -24.91 -7.52
CA GLU A 717 8.34 -24.57 -6.19
C GLU A 717 9.70 -25.26 -5.92
N THR A 718 9.83 -26.54 -6.25
CA THR A 718 11.11 -27.29 -6.22
C THR A 718 12.13 -26.72 -7.20
N TYR A 719 11.72 -26.40 -8.44
CA TYR A 719 12.60 -25.76 -9.41
C TYR A 719 13.15 -24.42 -8.89
N ILE A 720 12.30 -23.52 -8.40
CA ILE A 720 12.75 -22.20 -7.93
C ILE A 720 13.67 -22.30 -6.70
N LYS A 721 13.46 -23.27 -5.80
CA LYS A 721 14.35 -23.51 -4.66
C LYS A 721 15.73 -24.03 -5.08
N ASN A 722 15.80 -24.86 -6.12
CA ASN A 722 17.00 -25.63 -6.48
C ASN A 722 17.61 -25.30 -7.86
N LYS A 723 17.10 -24.29 -8.58
CA LYS A 723 17.47 -23.96 -9.98
C LYS A 723 18.98 -23.80 -10.25
N ASP A 724 19.76 -23.38 -9.24
CA ASP A 724 21.19 -23.11 -9.37
C ASP A 724 22.04 -24.40 -9.26
N VAL A 725 21.41 -25.53 -8.88
CA VAL A 725 22.03 -26.87 -8.75
C VAL A 725 21.32 -27.98 -9.54
N LEU A 726 20.10 -27.73 -10.05
CA LEU A 726 19.34 -28.68 -10.87
C LEU A 726 19.89 -28.75 -12.31
N GLU A 727 20.26 -29.96 -12.73
CA GLU A 727 20.54 -30.26 -14.14
C GLU A 727 19.24 -30.58 -14.90
N PRO A 728 19.06 -30.10 -16.15
CA PRO A 728 17.86 -30.40 -16.93
C PRO A 728 17.76 -31.89 -17.28
N THR A 729 16.58 -32.46 -17.08
CA THR A 729 16.28 -33.86 -17.44
C THR A 729 16.30 -34.09 -18.95
N ASP A 730 16.00 -33.04 -19.73
CA ASP A 730 16.10 -33.02 -21.18
C ASP A 730 16.29 -31.57 -21.66
N THR A 731 16.73 -31.38 -22.90
CA THR A 731 16.90 -30.08 -23.54
C THR A 731 16.24 -30.04 -24.91
N PHE A 732 15.81 -28.86 -25.32
CA PHE A 732 15.23 -28.59 -26.63
C PHE A 732 15.65 -27.21 -27.15
N GLU A 733 15.25 -26.86 -28.37
CA GLU A 733 15.55 -25.56 -28.98
C GLU A 733 14.28 -24.88 -29.52
N LEU A 734 14.13 -23.58 -29.26
CA LEU A 734 13.06 -22.76 -29.83
C LEU A 734 13.62 -21.42 -30.35
N ALA A 735 13.16 -20.98 -31.52
CA ALA A 735 13.43 -19.63 -32.01
C ALA A 735 12.58 -18.59 -31.25
N ARG A 736 13.12 -17.36 -31.10
CA ARG A 736 12.42 -16.25 -30.43
C ARG A 736 11.06 -15.94 -31.07
N ASP A 737 10.15 -15.40 -30.26
CA ASP A 737 8.86 -14.93 -30.73
C ASP A 737 8.94 -13.57 -31.44
N ALA A 738 7.82 -13.15 -32.03
CA ALA A 738 7.64 -11.84 -32.66
C ALA A 738 8.65 -11.48 -33.77
N TRP A 739 9.20 -12.49 -34.46
CA TRP A 739 10.28 -12.36 -35.44
C TRP A 739 9.99 -11.41 -36.62
N LYS A 740 8.76 -11.43 -37.15
CA LYS A 740 8.34 -10.63 -38.32
C LYS A 740 8.15 -9.15 -37.96
N ILE A 741 8.87 -8.28 -38.65
CA ILE A 741 8.61 -6.84 -38.69
C ILE A 741 7.58 -6.59 -39.80
N GLU A 742 6.47 -5.93 -39.47
CA GLU A 742 5.65 -5.24 -40.47
C GLU A 742 5.80 -3.74 -40.23
N ASP A 743 6.37 -3.03 -41.21
CA ASP A 743 6.70 -1.60 -41.15
C ASP A 743 5.48 -0.65 -41.09
N LYS A 744 4.30 -1.16 -40.70
CA LYS A 744 3.00 -0.51 -40.87
C LYS A 744 2.18 -0.36 -39.58
N LYS A 745 2.72 -0.75 -38.42
CA LYS A 745 2.09 -0.47 -37.11
C LYS A 745 3.13 0.06 -36.12
N PRO A 746 3.04 1.33 -35.68
CA PRO A 746 3.88 1.81 -34.59
C PRO A 746 3.61 0.98 -33.33
N ARG A 747 4.68 0.57 -32.66
CA ARG A 747 4.65 -0.22 -31.42
C ARG A 747 5.20 0.66 -30.29
N SER A 748 4.66 0.49 -29.09
CA SER A 748 5.08 1.20 -27.87
C SER A 748 6.56 0.94 -27.55
N ASP A 749 7.26 2.00 -27.14
CA ASP A 749 8.64 2.00 -26.66
C ASP A 749 8.84 1.21 -25.36
N LYS A 750 7.75 0.96 -24.62
CA LYS A 750 7.75 0.18 -23.36
C LYS A 750 7.82 -1.33 -23.57
N ARG A 751 7.73 -1.82 -24.81
CA ARG A 751 7.68 -3.27 -25.11
C ARG A 751 9.05 -3.92 -24.91
N TYR A 752 9.04 -5.18 -24.50
CA TYR A 752 10.28 -5.94 -24.33
C TYR A 752 10.86 -6.35 -25.69
N GLY A 753 12.16 -6.10 -25.87
CA GLY A 753 12.94 -6.53 -27.03
C GLY A 753 12.69 -5.72 -28.32
N SER A 754 13.62 -5.91 -29.25
CA SER A 754 13.67 -5.20 -30.55
C SER A 754 12.44 -5.36 -31.44
N ARG A 755 11.64 -6.41 -31.25
CA ARG A 755 10.54 -6.81 -32.13
C ARG A 755 9.25 -7.13 -31.37
N ASN A 756 9.08 -6.65 -30.14
CA ASN A 756 7.90 -6.94 -29.30
C ASN A 756 7.81 -8.43 -28.90
N GLU A 757 8.96 -8.98 -28.54
CA GLU A 757 9.12 -10.24 -27.86
C GLU A 757 8.28 -10.31 -26.56
N THR A 758 8.01 -11.53 -26.11
CA THR A 758 7.37 -11.76 -24.82
C THR A 758 8.32 -11.34 -23.71
N PRO A 759 7.89 -10.52 -22.73
CA PRO A 759 8.77 -10.17 -21.62
C PRO A 759 9.23 -11.42 -20.85
N PRO A 760 10.37 -11.34 -20.15
CA PRO A 760 10.78 -12.39 -19.21
C PRO A 760 9.74 -12.53 -18.10
N GLY A 761 9.49 -13.76 -17.65
CA GLY A 761 8.45 -14.05 -16.67
C GLY A 761 8.09 -15.52 -16.59
N THR A 762 7.18 -15.84 -15.66
CA THR A 762 6.65 -17.19 -15.47
C THR A 762 5.25 -17.30 -16.04
N TYR A 763 5.11 -18.15 -17.06
CA TYR A 763 3.89 -18.42 -17.79
C TYR A 763 3.43 -19.87 -17.58
N TRP A 764 2.34 -20.24 -18.25
CA TRP A 764 1.86 -21.62 -18.35
C TRP A 764 1.96 -22.12 -19.78
N LEU A 765 2.59 -23.28 -19.97
CA LEU A 765 2.52 -24.06 -21.20
C LEU A 765 1.35 -25.04 -21.11
N SER A 766 0.43 -24.96 -22.07
CA SER A 766 -0.73 -25.84 -22.18
C SER A 766 -0.70 -26.58 -23.51
N TYR A 767 -1.06 -27.87 -23.49
CA TYR A 767 -1.24 -28.71 -24.68
C TYR A 767 -2.71 -29.07 -24.88
N LYS A 768 -3.15 -29.05 -26.14
CA LYS A 768 -4.46 -29.53 -26.57
C LYS A 768 -4.34 -30.26 -27.91
N PRO A 769 -4.67 -31.56 -28.00
CA PRO A 769 -4.56 -32.34 -29.24
C PRO A 769 -5.36 -31.73 -30.41
N GLU A 770 -6.56 -31.19 -30.14
CA GLU A 770 -7.44 -30.60 -31.15
C GLU A 770 -7.06 -29.15 -31.53
N GLY A 771 -6.02 -28.60 -30.91
CA GLY A 771 -5.46 -27.28 -31.20
C GLY A 771 -6.22 -26.06 -30.66
N TYR A 772 -5.46 -24.98 -30.44
CA TYR A 772 -5.94 -23.67 -30.01
C TYR A 772 -6.06 -22.67 -31.16
N GLY A 773 -7.13 -21.86 -31.14
CA GLY A 773 -7.38 -20.79 -32.13
C GLY A 773 -7.68 -21.30 -33.55
N LYS A 774 -7.81 -20.36 -34.50
CA LYS A 774 -8.18 -20.66 -35.91
C LYS A 774 -7.15 -21.54 -36.64
N LYS A 775 -5.86 -21.37 -36.35
CA LYS A 775 -4.75 -22.15 -36.95
C LYS A 775 -4.51 -23.51 -36.28
N LYS A 776 -5.25 -23.86 -35.21
CA LYS A 776 -5.20 -25.17 -34.55
C LYS A 776 -3.80 -25.61 -34.09
N HIS A 777 -3.01 -24.67 -33.55
CA HIS A 777 -1.71 -24.99 -32.95
C HIS A 777 -1.90 -25.68 -31.59
N ARG A 778 -1.20 -26.78 -31.32
CA ARG A 778 -1.47 -27.64 -30.17
C ARG A 778 -0.87 -27.13 -28.85
N LEU A 779 0.12 -26.24 -28.92
CA LEU A 779 0.79 -25.66 -27.76
C LEU A 779 0.48 -24.18 -27.63
N LYS A 780 0.24 -23.74 -26.40
CA LYS A 780 -0.05 -22.35 -26.01
C LYS A 780 0.77 -21.97 -24.80
N VAL A 781 1.36 -20.78 -24.80
CA VAL A 781 1.96 -20.13 -23.62
C VAL A 781 1.12 -18.90 -23.24
N SER A 782 0.64 -18.84 -21.99
CA SER A 782 -0.29 -17.82 -21.48
C SER A 782 -0.09 -17.51 -19.99
N ASP A 783 -0.52 -16.34 -19.52
CA ASP A 783 -0.45 -15.96 -18.08
C ASP A 783 -1.35 -16.83 -17.20
N ASN A 784 -2.47 -17.31 -17.78
CA ASN A 784 -3.45 -18.17 -17.12
C ASN A 784 -3.77 -19.34 -18.06
N PRO A 785 -3.65 -20.61 -17.62
CA PRO A 785 -3.81 -21.76 -18.50
C PRO A 785 -5.23 -21.86 -19.09
N LYS A 786 -6.25 -21.26 -18.43
CA LYS A 786 -7.64 -21.23 -18.90
C LYS A 786 -7.92 -20.14 -19.94
N LEU A 787 -7.09 -19.10 -20.05
CA LEU A 787 -7.31 -17.96 -20.94
C LEU A 787 -6.42 -18.03 -22.19
N ASP A 788 -6.76 -17.31 -23.26
CA ASP A 788 -5.95 -17.22 -24.49
C ASP A 788 -5.13 -15.92 -24.55
N GLU A 789 -4.59 -15.48 -23.41
CA GLU A 789 -4.00 -14.15 -23.25
C GLU A 789 -2.61 -14.12 -22.58
N ILE A 790 -1.88 -13.03 -22.86
CA ILE A 790 -0.71 -12.53 -22.13
C ILE A 790 -0.89 -11.03 -21.90
N ARG A 791 -0.54 -10.56 -20.72
CA ARG A 791 -0.67 -9.16 -20.29
C ARG A 791 0.68 -8.47 -20.44
N GLY A 792 0.74 -7.53 -21.39
CA GLY A 792 1.90 -6.66 -21.59
C GLY A 792 1.64 -5.23 -21.09
N VAL A 793 2.68 -4.40 -21.20
CA VAL A 793 2.65 -2.96 -20.89
C VAL A 793 1.56 -2.16 -21.64
N ASP A 794 1.14 -2.64 -22.81
CA ASP A 794 0.10 -2.05 -23.64
C ASP A 794 -1.27 -2.76 -23.46
N GLY A 795 -1.43 -3.56 -22.41
CA GLY A 795 -2.63 -4.34 -22.13
C GLY A 795 -2.57 -5.78 -22.64
N VAL A 796 -3.75 -6.36 -22.89
CA VAL A 796 -3.93 -7.79 -23.16
C VAL A 796 -3.64 -8.12 -24.63
N ARG A 797 -2.68 -9.02 -24.88
CA ARG A 797 -2.38 -9.61 -26.20
C ARG A 797 -2.76 -11.08 -26.25
N GLN A 798 -2.93 -11.64 -27.46
CA GLN A 798 -3.19 -13.09 -27.60
C GLN A 798 -1.99 -13.91 -27.10
N ALA A 799 -2.27 -15.04 -26.47
CA ALA A 799 -1.27 -16.00 -26.01
C ALA A 799 -0.41 -16.55 -27.16
N ILE A 800 0.87 -16.78 -26.85
CA ILE A 800 1.88 -17.29 -27.80
C ILE A 800 1.50 -18.72 -28.19
N ARG A 801 1.81 -19.11 -29.43
CA ARG A 801 1.79 -20.52 -29.85
C ARG A 801 3.22 -21.04 -29.97
N ILE A 802 3.41 -22.32 -29.68
CA ILE A 802 4.63 -23.05 -30.05
C ILE A 802 4.25 -23.98 -31.20
N HIS A 803 4.97 -23.92 -32.32
CA HIS A 803 4.68 -24.77 -33.48
C HIS A 803 5.89 -25.06 -34.36
N SER A 804 5.77 -26.10 -35.20
CA SER A 804 6.67 -26.32 -36.34
C SER A 804 6.66 -25.12 -37.32
N PHE A 805 7.59 -25.07 -38.28
CA PHE A 805 7.89 -23.99 -39.24
C PHE A 805 8.97 -23.00 -38.79
N SER A 806 9.46 -22.20 -39.74
CA SER A 806 10.48 -21.15 -39.53
C SER A 806 9.88 -19.93 -38.83
N PRO A 807 10.64 -19.22 -37.95
CA PRO A 807 10.15 -18.00 -37.31
C PRO A 807 9.87 -16.88 -38.33
N HIS A 808 10.48 -16.92 -39.51
CA HIS A 808 10.19 -16.01 -40.63
C HIS A 808 8.71 -16.00 -41.04
N ASP A 809 8.00 -17.11 -40.86
CA ASP A 809 6.57 -17.27 -41.17
C ASP A 809 5.67 -17.18 -39.91
N ALA A 810 6.24 -16.78 -38.76
CA ALA A 810 5.58 -16.75 -37.46
C ALA A 810 5.54 -15.34 -36.85
N GLU A 811 4.33 -14.81 -36.65
CA GLU A 811 4.11 -13.55 -35.94
C GLU A 811 3.67 -13.84 -34.49
N GLY A 812 4.43 -13.34 -33.51
CA GLY A 812 4.12 -13.47 -32.08
C GLY A 812 4.15 -14.91 -31.52
N CYS A 813 4.69 -15.87 -32.26
CA CYS A 813 4.75 -17.29 -31.89
C CYS A 813 6.21 -17.74 -31.75
N LEU A 814 6.47 -18.67 -30.81
CA LEU A 814 7.74 -19.40 -30.73
C LEU A 814 7.70 -20.55 -31.75
N THR A 815 8.84 -20.90 -32.34
CA THR A 815 8.87 -21.96 -33.36
C THR A 815 10.03 -22.93 -33.16
N THR A 816 9.83 -24.19 -33.55
CA THR A 816 10.89 -25.22 -33.52
C THR A 816 11.81 -25.18 -34.75
N GLY A 817 11.54 -24.32 -35.74
CA GLY A 817 12.31 -24.24 -37.00
C GLY A 817 12.03 -25.37 -38.00
N GLY A 818 11.67 -26.57 -37.52
CA GLY A 818 11.53 -27.78 -38.34
C GLY A 818 10.23 -27.89 -39.15
N LYS A 819 10.20 -28.83 -40.11
CA LYS A 819 9.03 -29.14 -40.93
C LYS A 819 7.92 -29.80 -40.07
N LYS A 820 6.66 -29.38 -40.26
CA LYS A 820 5.48 -29.99 -39.58
C LYS A 820 5.21 -31.44 -40.00
N ARG A 821 5.66 -31.82 -41.19
CA ARG A 821 5.68 -33.19 -41.71
C ARG A 821 7.07 -33.43 -42.31
N PRO A 822 7.97 -34.07 -41.56
CA PRO A 822 9.25 -34.52 -42.09
C PRO A 822 9.07 -35.47 -43.29
N GLU A 823 9.96 -35.38 -44.28
CA GLU A 823 9.90 -36.19 -45.51
C GLU A 823 10.34 -37.64 -45.29
N ASP A 824 11.10 -37.89 -44.22
CA ASP A 824 11.54 -39.22 -43.76
C ASP A 824 10.47 -39.97 -42.92
N GLY A 825 9.29 -39.37 -42.72
CA GLY A 825 8.22 -39.92 -41.90
C GLY A 825 8.46 -39.84 -40.39
N SER A 826 9.52 -39.17 -39.94
CA SER A 826 9.80 -38.96 -38.52
C SER A 826 8.77 -38.05 -37.83
N LYS A 827 8.71 -38.10 -36.49
CA LYS A 827 7.89 -37.18 -35.69
C LYS A 827 8.35 -35.74 -35.89
N SER A 828 7.42 -34.81 -36.05
CA SER A 828 7.76 -33.38 -36.14
C SER A 828 8.47 -32.91 -34.87
N LEU A 829 9.32 -31.88 -34.98
CA LEU A 829 9.98 -31.30 -33.80
C LEU A 829 8.98 -30.81 -32.73
N GLU A 830 7.76 -30.43 -33.15
CA GLU A 830 6.66 -30.10 -32.22
C GLU A 830 6.17 -31.35 -31.44
N ASP A 831 6.05 -32.50 -32.09
CA ASP A 831 5.70 -33.77 -31.42
C ASP A 831 6.82 -34.24 -30.50
N GLN A 832 8.09 -34.12 -30.92
CA GLN A 832 9.25 -34.46 -30.10
C GLN A 832 9.31 -33.60 -28.83
N PHE A 833 9.05 -32.30 -28.93
CA PHE A 833 8.97 -31.40 -27.78
C PHE A 833 7.84 -31.80 -26.80
N ILE A 834 6.67 -32.19 -27.31
CA ILE A 834 5.55 -32.71 -26.49
C ILE A 834 5.91 -34.05 -25.82
N ASP A 835 6.63 -34.93 -26.51
CA ASP A 835 7.04 -36.22 -25.97
C ASP A 835 8.10 -36.10 -24.86
N LYS A 836 8.96 -35.08 -24.92
CA LYS A 836 9.95 -34.75 -23.87
C LYS A 836 9.34 -34.19 -22.58
N ILE A 837 8.03 -33.89 -22.56
CA ILE A 837 7.33 -33.32 -21.39
C ILE A 837 6.07 -34.17 -21.07
N PRO A 838 6.19 -35.36 -20.44
CA PRO A 838 5.05 -36.25 -20.24
C PRO A 838 3.88 -35.63 -19.44
N ALA A 839 4.19 -34.81 -18.43
CA ALA A 839 3.18 -34.14 -17.59
C ALA A 839 2.27 -33.17 -18.39
N LEU A 840 2.81 -32.55 -19.45
CA LEU A 840 2.09 -31.61 -20.32
C LEU A 840 0.91 -32.25 -21.05
N LYS A 841 0.92 -33.58 -21.23
CA LYS A 841 -0.20 -34.34 -21.82
C LYS A 841 -1.40 -34.48 -20.88
N LYS A 842 -1.20 -34.26 -19.57
CA LYS A 842 -2.22 -34.39 -18.52
C LYS A 842 -2.70 -33.04 -17.99
N LYS A 843 -1.77 -32.09 -17.80
CA LYS A 843 -2.05 -30.77 -17.20
C LYS A 843 -1.22 -29.67 -17.86
N SER A 844 -1.59 -28.41 -17.60
CA SER A 844 -0.71 -27.28 -17.95
C SER A 844 0.43 -27.20 -16.94
N ILE A 845 1.64 -26.94 -17.45
CA ILE A 845 2.88 -26.91 -16.66
C ILE A 845 3.53 -25.51 -16.71
N ARG A 846 4.51 -25.24 -15.85
CA ARG A 846 5.14 -23.91 -15.81
C ARG A 846 6.16 -23.72 -16.94
N PHE A 847 6.09 -22.56 -17.57
CA PHE A 847 6.95 -22.16 -18.68
C PHE A 847 7.61 -20.83 -18.33
N ILE A 848 8.89 -20.88 -17.96
CA ILE A 848 9.67 -19.71 -17.61
C ILE A 848 10.35 -19.19 -18.87
N ILE A 849 10.29 -17.89 -19.07
CA ILE A 849 11.02 -17.19 -20.13
C ILE A 849 12.02 -16.27 -19.46
N GLU A 850 13.31 -16.49 -19.73
CA GLU A 850 14.39 -15.68 -19.16
C GLU A 850 14.66 -14.42 -20.00
N PRO A 851 15.40 -13.44 -19.44
CA PRO A 851 15.98 -12.35 -20.22
C PRO A 851 16.83 -12.92 -21.36
N ARG A 852 16.50 -12.52 -22.60
CA ARG A 852 17.19 -12.94 -23.81
C ARG A 852 17.53 -11.71 -24.64
N GLU A 853 18.81 -11.50 -24.89
CA GLU A 853 19.26 -10.47 -25.81
C GLU A 853 19.17 -11.01 -27.24
N ALA A 854 18.54 -10.24 -28.13
CA ALA A 854 18.67 -10.45 -29.57
C ALA A 854 19.85 -9.60 -30.06
N ILE A 855 21.02 -10.22 -30.23
CA ILE A 855 22.15 -9.58 -30.90
C ILE A 855 21.78 -9.45 -32.39
N GLU A 856 21.26 -8.29 -32.80
CA GLU A 856 21.13 -7.95 -34.22
C GLU A 856 22.54 -7.75 -34.81
N GLY A 857 23.07 -8.82 -35.42
CA GLY A 857 24.52 -8.98 -35.60
C GLY A 857 24.99 -9.48 -36.97
N MET A 858 24.11 -9.56 -37.99
CA MET A 858 24.55 -9.68 -39.38
C MET A 858 23.78 -8.72 -40.28
N LYS A 859 24.30 -7.50 -40.46
CA LYS A 859 24.01 -6.73 -41.66
C LYS A 859 24.76 -7.36 -42.83
N THR A 860 24.11 -8.27 -43.53
CA THR A 860 24.63 -8.81 -44.79
C THR A 860 24.40 -7.76 -45.90
N GLU A 861 25.25 -6.74 -45.97
CA GLU A 861 25.14 -5.75 -47.04
C GLU A 861 25.57 -6.38 -48.37
N LYS A 862 24.67 -6.31 -49.36
CA LYS A 862 24.87 -6.86 -50.69
C LYS A 862 25.74 -5.91 -51.49
N VAL A 863 27.05 -6.13 -51.48
CA VAL A 863 27.98 -5.37 -52.32
C VAL A 863 27.96 -5.97 -53.73
N ILE A 864 27.49 -5.18 -54.69
CA ILE A 864 27.57 -5.50 -56.12
C ILE A 864 28.86 -4.89 -56.64
N SER A 865 29.68 -5.69 -57.34
CA SER A 865 30.89 -5.14 -57.96
C SER A 865 30.52 -4.09 -58.99
N LYS A 866 31.19 -2.92 -58.95
CA LYS A 866 31.00 -1.85 -59.96
C LYS A 866 31.51 -2.24 -61.34
N GLU A 867 32.37 -3.25 -61.43
CA GLU A 867 33.00 -3.72 -62.68
C GLU A 867 32.29 -4.93 -63.28
N ASN A 868 31.57 -5.73 -62.47
CA ASN A 868 30.73 -6.82 -62.97
C ASN A 868 29.45 -6.97 -62.10
N PRO A 869 28.27 -6.56 -62.61
CA PRO A 869 27.00 -6.61 -61.86
C PRO A 869 26.52 -8.01 -61.45
N GLU A 870 27.05 -9.08 -62.06
CA GLU A 870 26.68 -10.45 -61.71
C GLU A 870 27.42 -10.96 -60.46
N ILE A 871 28.59 -10.40 -60.15
CA ILE A 871 29.36 -10.76 -58.95
C ILE A 871 28.77 -10.04 -57.73
N ARG A 872 28.19 -10.83 -56.83
CA ARG A 872 27.53 -10.39 -55.60
C ARG A 872 28.27 -10.99 -54.41
N VAL A 873 28.89 -10.15 -53.59
CA VAL A 873 29.58 -10.59 -52.38
C VAL A 873 28.81 -10.09 -51.15
N TYR A 874 28.65 -11.01 -50.20
CA TYR A 874 28.03 -10.77 -48.91
C TYR A 874 29.13 -10.66 -47.86
N VAL A 875 29.24 -9.51 -47.20
CA VAL A 875 30.32 -9.22 -46.23
C VAL A 875 29.72 -9.11 -44.83
N THR A 876 30.39 -9.71 -43.85
CA THR A 876 29.96 -9.74 -42.43
C THR A 876 31.12 -9.30 -41.53
N ASN A 877 30.86 -8.45 -40.53
CA ASN A 877 31.87 -7.96 -39.59
C ASN A 877 32.07 -8.87 -38.35
N LYS A 878 33.29 -8.83 -37.81
CA LYS A 878 33.91 -9.71 -36.78
C LYS A 878 33.57 -9.24 -35.33
N VAL A 879 33.72 -9.99 -34.22
CA VAL A 879 34.45 -11.24 -33.89
C VAL A 879 33.68 -12.07 -32.84
N PHE A 880 33.81 -13.40 -32.80
CA PHE A 880 33.34 -14.26 -31.68
C PHE A 880 34.30 -14.27 -30.48
N LYS A 881 33.76 -14.28 -29.25
CA LYS A 881 34.41 -14.85 -28.06
C LYS A 881 33.64 -16.11 -27.65
N GLY A 882 34.28 -17.28 -27.62
CA GLY A 882 33.76 -18.42 -26.86
C GLY A 882 33.37 -19.70 -27.61
N VAL A 883 33.81 -19.93 -28.86
CA VAL A 883 33.84 -21.30 -29.42
C VAL A 883 35.19 -21.55 -30.08
N GLU A 884 36.13 -22.16 -29.35
CA GLU A 884 37.31 -22.76 -29.97
C GLU A 884 36.87 -24.01 -30.75
N ASN A 885 36.84 -23.88 -32.08
CA ASN A 885 36.41 -24.96 -32.95
C ASN A 885 37.52 -26.02 -33.08
N LYS A 886 37.61 -26.95 -32.12
CA LYS A 886 38.50 -28.11 -32.20
C LYS A 886 37.97 -29.16 -33.18
N LYS A 887 38.17 -28.90 -34.48
CA LYS A 887 38.60 -29.91 -35.47
C LYS A 887 38.97 -29.27 -36.81
N ASN A 888 40.28 -29.16 -37.05
CA ASN A 888 40.82 -29.34 -38.40
C ASN A 888 41.03 -30.85 -38.62
N LYS A 889 40.25 -31.44 -39.51
CA LYS A 889 40.69 -32.34 -40.59
C LYS A 889 39.51 -32.72 -41.46
#